data_AF-A0A518CZY0-F1
#
_entry.id   AF-A0A518CZY0-F1
#
_cell.length_a   1.000
_cell.length_b   1.000
_cell.length_c   1.000
_cell.angle_alpha   90.00
_cell.angle_beta   90.00
_cell.angle_gamma   90.00
#
_symmetry.space_group_name_H-M   'P 1'
#
loop_
_entity.id
_entity.type
_entity.pdbx_description
1 polymer ?
#
loop_
_entity_poly.entity_id
_entity_poly.type
_entity_poly.pdbx_seq_one_letter_code
_entity_poly.pdbx_strand_id
1 'polypeptide(L)'
;MKTPILTPLFVAVPALLVLPAVLARTTGEVQPERRAALDEPGVAAVLEPGAGRRAAVVRDYKDDFMRAYKIGDRKGMARVAKDHTSEVAYWMFELASAITHTPDDEQAKLYDSISRAWGDSFNTGFGDNVLGYFEKLTDDERRSRVEVLDTYRRVTADYLRKRGEATDSERDAALQEIGASLDAVGQSFYDLGDMYHASRAWVFAGDAFSPRAVREEAASPTRELEYLKKALDACNKFDIGDAQHRDTRTRVSTLEIAIEKGGASEGPEAKKEEGSRLPFTFGAALEARAEAETFDDVKKRARLQFGWDADYPTWESIRLTSIGSSATLPGASGGPRIERQGDLSIVVTDEEGGARFYELTTEPQVITTKVGSGSSAYDYTFVARVGEVEGQFLGFRCNLKPTPDSMTVYLRPTAGSTFSIGKDAITVTDDNLDGVFGAGVADRGVNGLPRGVFRPSFDGVFVGKSKVAEPFSEIMRVGKDWYRIETLAGGRKFNVSPVVDMPVGELRLDYKGADLEWVVVRGDGVGSGLFFSLEAGKSVEVPVGSYHVYTGVVREKDAKALMVTGDSPSFEVTAGEQTRIQLGGPFGYDFSSAFVPDGVRIRGESVHVVGVGGEHYHLLWNCRTAPEVHLRKTGSSSWTQVGQLELIDSVSGISNFDGDGWAAAWTPLDKILENKLGDDVEVRLHERKNPLFGRIDSDLE
;
A
#
# COMPACT_ATOMS: atom_id res chain seq x y z
N MET A 1 69.05 32.11 -29.36
CA MET A 1 69.31 32.69 -30.71
C MET A 1 68.24 32.18 -31.68
N LYS A 2 67.87 32.99 -32.68
CA LYS A 2 67.27 32.68 -34.00
C LYS A 2 66.21 31.55 -34.20
N THR A 3 65.13 31.93 -34.90
CA THR A 3 64.10 31.16 -35.65
C THR A 3 64.67 30.42 -36.88
N PRO A 4 63.96 29.48 -37.58
CA PRO A 4 62.69 29.65 -38.36
C PRO A 4 61.52 28.73 -37.89
N ILE A 5 60.23 28.84 -38.23
CA ILE A 5 59.39 29.41 -39.35
C ILE A 5 59.01 28.41 -40.47
N LEU A 6 57.71 28.08 -40.58
CA LEU A 6 56.88 28.17 -41.81
C LEU A 6 55.36 27.95 -41.55
N THR A 7 54.49 28.51 -42.41
CA THR A 7 53.00 28.54 -42.37
C THR A 7 52.43 28.36 -43.82
N PRO A 8 51.12 28.49 -44.21
CA PRO A 8 49.92 29.23 -43.70
C PRO A 8 48.75 28.29 -43.29
N LEU A 9 47.41 28.56 -43.29
CA LEU A 9 46.42 29.60 -43.68
C LEU A 9 45.18 29.42 -42.70
N PHE A 10 44.17 30.26 -42.41
CA PHE A 10 43.39 31.35 -43.07
C PHE A 10 42.41 30.86 -44.18
N VAL A 11 41.17 31.38 -44.41
CA VAL A 11 40.37 32.56 -43.93
C VAL A 11 38.88 32.13 -43.67
N ALA A 12 38.03 33.00 -43.10
CA ALA A 12 36.56 32.81 -42.93
C ALA A 12 35.75 34.14 -43.09
N VAL A 13 34.39 34.07 -43.15
CA VAL A 13 33.39 35.19 -43.00
C VAL A 13 33.33 36.20 -44.20
N PRO A 14 32.30 37.07 -44.51
CA PRO A 14 31.01 37.47 -43.86
C PRO A 14 29.68 37.60 -44.72
N ALA A 15 28.54 37.78 -44.00
CA ALA A 15 27.39 38.74 -44.12
C ALA A 15 26.32 38.85 -45.27
N LEU A 16 25.07 39.05 -44.78
CA LEU A 16 23.84 39.77 -45.22
C LEU A 16 23.72 40.50 -46.60
N LEU A 17 22.48 40.53 -47.17
CA LEU A 17 21.58 41.73 -47.27
C LEU A 17 20.27 41.55 -48.11
N VAL A 18 19.14 42.11 -47.60
CA VAL A 18 18.03 42.86 -48.29
C VAL A 18 16.91 42.19 -49.15
N LEU A 19 15.69 42.73 -48.94
CA LEU A 19 14.37 42.56 -49.61
C LEU A 19 14.27 43.16 -51.03
N PRO A 20 13.24 42.81 -51.84
CA PRO A 20 12.05 43.68 -51.96
C PRO A 20 10.70 42.93 -52.15
N ALA A 21 9.58 43.67 -52.19
CA ALA A 21 8.21 43.14 -52.34
C ALA A 21 7.39 43.87 -53.45
N VAL A 22 6.37 43.18 -54.00
CA VAL A 22 5.29 43.66 -54.92
C VAL A 22 4.15 42.63 -54.78
N LEU A 23 2.89 42.96 -54.38
CA LEU A 23 1.75 43.51 -55.16
C LEU A 23 1.29 42.60 -56.34
N ALA A 24 0.00 42.34 -56.62
CA ALA A 24 -1.28 42.95 -56.21
C ALA A 24 -2.47 41.92 -56.29
N ARG A 25 -3.50 41.96 -55.41
CA ARG A 25 -4.88 42.55 -55.55
C ARG A 25 -6.04 41.66 -56.06
N THR A 26 -7.09 41.55 -55.20
CA THR A 26 -8.57 41.51 -55.50
C THR A 26 -9.16 40.32 -56.29
N THR A 27 -10.43 39.91 -56.17
CA THR A 27 -11.70 40.48 -55.60
C THR A 27 -12.42 39.48 -54.65
N GLY A 28 -13.24 39.90 -53.66
CA GLY A 28 -14.73 39.94 -53.74
C GLY A 28 -15.38 38.63 -53.20
N GLU A 29 -16.50 38.58 -52.45
CA GLU A 29 -17.50 39.57 -52.04
C GLU A 29 -18.19 39.22 -50.68
N VAL A 30 -18.82 40.23 -50.05
CA VAL A 30 -20.03 40.21 -49.18
C VAL A 30 -20.16 39.21 -47.99
N GLN A 31 -20.31 39.77 -46.77
CA GLN A 31 -20.88 39.09 -45.59
C GLN A 31 -22.42 39.12 -45.59
N PRO A 32 -23.06 38.26 -44.78
CA PRO A 32 -24.02 38.82 -43.82
C PRO A 32 -23.84 38.36 -42.37
N GLU A 33 -24.14 39.29 -41.47
CA GLU A 33 -24.63 39.15 -40.08
C GLU A 33 -23.88 38.27 -39.06
N ARG A 34 -23.30 38.95 -38.06
CA ARG A 34 -22.91 38.37 -36.78
C ARG A 34 -24.15 37.94 -35.98
N ARG A 35 -24.18 36.69 -35.52
CA ARG A 35 -24.78 36.34 -34.22
C ARG A 35 -23.67 36.17 -33.18
N ALA A 36 -23.95 36.53 -31.93
CA ALA A 36 -23.14 36.08 -30.79
C ALA A 36 -23.26 34.54 -30.69
N ALA A 37 -22.19 33.76 -30.57
CA ALA A 37 -21.13 33.79 -29.55
C ALA A 37 -21.65 33.30 -28.18
N LEU A 38 -21.70 31.98 -28.05
CA LEU A 38 -21.73 31.22 -26.79
C LEU A 38 -21.17 29.80 -27.02
N ASP A 39 -19.99 29.73 -27.63
CA ASP A 39 -19.14 28.53 -27.67
C ASP A 39 -17.95 28.77 -26.73
N GLU A 40 -17.91 28.12 -25.56
CA GLU A 40 -16.74 28.16 -24.66
C GLU A 40 -15.95 26.84 -24.70
N PRO A 41 -14.73 26.82 -25.25
CA PRO A 41 -13.80 25.70 -25.09
C PRO A 41 -13.09 25.81 -23.73
N GLY A 42 -13.80 25.46 -22.64
CA GLY A 42 -13.48 25.94 -21.29
C GLY A 42 -13.00 24.95 -20.21
N VAL A 43 -13.23 23.62 -20.33
CA VAL A 43 -12.88 22.66 -19.25
C VAL A 43 -12.11 21.45 -19.79
N ALA A 44 -10.83 21.64 -20.11
CA ALA A 44 -9.88 20.54 -20.19
C ALA A 44 -9.38 20.20 -18.78
N ALA A 45 -9.37 18.91 -18.41
CA ALA A 45 -9.07 18.49 -17.05
C ALA A 45 -7.66 18.88 -16.60
N VAL A 46 -7.55 19.57 -15.46
CA VAL A 46 -6.28 19.82 -14.77
C VAL A 46 -5.85 18.51 -14.08
N LEU A 47 -5.21 17.64 -14.87
CA LEU A 47 -4.67 16.37 -14.38
C LEU A 47 -3.41 16.59 -13.55
N GLU A 48 -3.22 15.73 -12.54
CA GLU A 48 -2.14 15.83 -11.55
C GLU A 48 -0.72 15.85 -12.17
N PRO A 49 0.25 16.55 -11.54
CA PRO A 49 1.68 16.38 -11.81
C PRO A 49 2.17 15.02 -11.31
N GLY A 50 1.72 13.97 -12.01
CA GLY A 50 1.89 12.55 -11.70
C GLY A 50 1.24 11.61 -12.72
N ALA A 51 0.37 12.13 -13.60
CA ALA A 51 -0.39 11.36 -14.58
C ALA A 51 0.45 10.45 -15.52
N GLY A 52 1.73 10.76 -15.73
CA GLY A 52 2.64 10.04 -16.64
C GLY A 52 2.90 8.54 -16.33
N ARG A 53 2.37 8.00 -15.22
CA ARG A 53 2.38 6.55 -14.92
C ARG A 53 0.99 5.92 -14.70
N ARG A 54 -0.11 6.68 -14.75
CA ARG A 54 -1.47 6.16 -14.48
C ARG A 54 -2.21 5.63 -15.72
N ALA A 55 -1.60 5.65 -16.91
CA ALA A 55 -2.25 5.29 -18.17
C ALA A 55 -2.29 3.77 -18.49
N ALA A 56 -1.77 2.91 -17.62
CA ALA A 56 -1.83 1.46 -17.80
C ALA A 56 -3.16 0.90 -17.24
N VAL A 57 -4.09 0.59 -18.16
CA VAL A 57 -5.35 -0.15 -17.93
C VAL A 57 -6.11 0.25 -16.65
N VAL A 58 -6.65 1.48 -16.64
CA VAL A 58 -7.83 1.75 -15.81
C VAL A 58 -9.00 0.97 -16.41
N ARG A 59 -9.27 -0.21 -15.86
CA ARG A 59 -10.51 -0.96 -16.09
C ARG A 59 -11.64 -0.10 -15.51
N ASP A 60 -12.45 0.52 -16.35
CA ASP A 60 -13.45 1.51 -15.90
C ASP A 60 -14.53 0.82 -15.05
N TYR A 61 -14.73 1.32 -13.83
CA TYR A 61 -15.78 0.86 -12.93
C TYR A 61 -17.17 1.09 -13.55
N LYS A 62 -17.33 2.10 -14.42
CA LYS A 62 -18.54 2.30 -15.20
C LYS A 62 -18.76 1.17 -16.20
N ASP A 63 -17.72 0.60 -16.81
CA ASP A 63 -17.85 -0.57 -17.70
C ASP A 63 -18.14 -1.86 -16.92
N ASP A 64 -17.51 -2.09 -15.77
CA ASP A 64 -17.85 -3.24 -14.89
C ASP A 64 -19.31 -3.14 -14.41
N PHE A 65 -19.74 -1.96 -13.95
CA PHE A 65 -21.13 -1.71 -13.55
C PHE A 65 -22.10 -1.88 -14.73
N MET A 66 -21.82 -1.25 -15.89
CA MET A 66 -22.70 -1.32 -17.06
C MET A 66 -22.76 -2.72 -17.66
N ARG A 67 -21.75 -3.57 -17.48
CA ARG A 67 -21.83 -5.00 -17.82
C ARG A 67 -22.80 -5.73 -16.89
N ALA A 68 -22.68 -5.55 -15.58
CA ALA A 68 -23.59 -6.15 -14.60
C ALA A 68 -25.05 -5.67 -14.79
N TYR A 69 -25.25 -4.36 -14.98
CA TYR A 69 -26.56 -3.75 -15.28
C TYR A 69 -27.22 -4.35 -16.53
N LYS A 70 -26.49 -4.49 -17.63
CA LYS A 70 -27.02 -5.05 -18.91
C LYS A 70 -27.48 -6.51 -18.80
N ILE A 71 -26.99 -7.28 -17.83
CA ILE A 71 -27.42 -8.67 -17.57
C ILE A 71 -28.32 -8.80 -16.33
N GLY A 72 -28.63 -7.71 -15.63
CA GLY A 72 -29.43 -7.70 -14.41
C GLY A 72 -28.72 -8.23 -13.16
N ASP A 73 -27.38 -8.38 -13.18
CA ASP A 73 -26.60 -8.90 -12.05
C ASP A 73 -26.50 -7.87 -10.92
N ARG A 74 -27.44 -7.96 -9.98
CA ARG A 74 -27.46 -7.12 -8.77
C ARG A 74 -26.26 -7.37 -7.86
N LYS A 75 -25.76 -8.61 -7.76
CA LYS A 75 -24.58 -8.92 -6.93
C LYS A 75 -23.33 -8.26 -7.52
N GLY A 76 -23.16 -8.31 -8.84
CA GLY A 76 -22.09 -7.62 -9.56
C GLY A 76 -22.17 -6.10 -9.44
N MET A 77 -23.35 -5.51 -9.59
CA MET A 77 -23.56 -4.06 -9.39
C MET A 77 -23.22 -3.64 -7.95
N ALA A 78 -23.68 -4.39 -6.94
CA ALA A 78 -23.35 -4.14 -5.54
C ALA A 78 -21.85 -4.32 -5.25
N ARG A 79 -21.21 -5.38 -5.77
CA ARG A 79 -19.75 -5.57 -5.68
C ARG A 79 -18.99 -4.37 -6.24
N VAL A 80 -19.37 -3.85 -7.41
CA VAL A 80 -18.74 -2.63 -7.97
C VAL A 80 -19.01 -1.40 -7.10
N ALA A 81 -20.20 -1.23 -6.51
CA ALA A 81 -20.49 -0.14 -5.58
C ALA A 81 -19.69 -0.22 -4.27
N LYS A 82 -19.39 -1.43 -3.78
CA LYS A 82 -18.50 -1.68 -2.64
C LYS A 82 -17.04 -1.39 -3.01
N ASP A 83 -16.53 -2.02 -4.07
CA ASP A 83 -15.11 -2.00 -4.45
C ASP A 83 -14.66 -0.63 -4.99
N HIS A 84 -15.57 0.15 -5.56
CA HIS A 84 -15.34 1.49 -6.13
C HIS A 84 -16.24 2.56 -5.48
N THR A 85 -16.33 2.51 -4.14
CA THR A 85 -17.23 3.36 -3.32
C THR A 85 -17.19 4.85 -3.72
N SER A 86 -16.01 5.47 -3.76
CA SER A 86 -15.89 6.93 -3.95
C SER A 86 -16.23 7.36 -5.37
N GLU A 87 -15.88 6.53 -6.34
CA GLU A 87 -16.11 6.73 -7.76
C GLU A 87 -17.59 6.53 -8.12
N VAL A 88 -18.24 5.51 -7.55
CA VAL A 88 -19.68 5.26 -7.71
C VAL A 88 -20.49 6.37 -7.04
N ALA A 89 -20.12 6.82 -5.83
CA ALA A 89 -20.74 7.99 -5.20
C ALA A 89 -20.61 9.25 -6.09
N TYR A 90 -19.44 9.51 -6.66
CA TYR A 90 -19.25 10.63 -7.57
C TYR A 90 -20.11 10.50 -8.85
N TRP A 91 -20.22 9.31 -9.41
CA TRP A 91 -21.07 9.05 -10.59
C TRP A 91 -22.56 9.22 -10.28
N MET A 92 -23.02 8.90 -9.06
CA MET A 92 -24.37 9.24 -8.61
C MET A 92 -24.58 10.76 -8.57
N PHE A 93 -23.61 11.53 -8.10
CA PHE A 93 -23.67 12.99 -8.14
C PHE A 93 -23.71 13.55 -9.59
N GLU A 94 -22.94 12.97 -10.53
CA GLU A 94 -23.03 13.32 -11.96
C GLU A 94 -24.43 13.08 -12.53
N LEU A 95 -24.98 11.88 -12.31
CA LEU A 95 -26.28 11.48 -12.86
C LEU A 95 -27.45 12.25 -12.23
N ALA A 96 -27.47 12.44 -10.91
CA ALA A 96 -28.52 13.23 -10.24
C ALA A 96 -28.50 14.71 -10.69
N SER A 97 -27.31 15.29 -10.91
CA SER A 97 -27.19 16.62 -11.49
C SER A 97 -27.66 16.70 -12.94
N ALA A 98 -27.48 15.64 -13.73
CA ALA A 98 -27.93 15.57 -15.11
C ALA A 98 -29.46 15.41 -15.20
N ILE A 99 -30.03 14.42 -14.52
CA ILE A 99 -31.48 14.10 -14.50
C ILE A 99 -32.31 15.30 -14.05
N THR A 100 -31.84 16.06 -13.05
CA THR A 100 -32.57 17.23 -12.52
C THR A 100 -32.44 18.49 -13.39
N HIS A 101 -31.60 18.48 -14.42
CA HIS A 101 -31.47 19.58 -15.40
C HIS A 101 -32.07 19.22 -16.76
N THR A 102 -31.83 18.00 -17.22
CA THR A 102 -32.34 17.41 -18.47
C THR A 102 -32.88 16.01 -18.17
N PRO A 103 -34.18 15.86 -17.84
CA PRO A 103 -34.77 14.57 -17.53
C PRO A 103 -34.65 13.57 -18.69
N ASP A 104 -34.06 12.40 -18.40
CA ASP A 104 -33.86 11.30 -19.34
C ASP A 104 -34.21 9.97 -18.65
N ASP A 105 -35.10 9.19 -19.28
CA ASP A 105 -35.64 7.95 -18.72
C ASP A 105 -34.58 6.84 -18.54
N GLU A 106 -33.52 6.81 -19.36
CA GLU A 106 -32.46 5.80 -19.27
C GLU A 106 -31.44 6.18 -18.20
N GLN A 107 -31.10 7.47 -18.06
CA GLN A 107 -30.32 7.97 -16.93
C GLN A 107 -31.04 7.73 -15.61
N ALA A 108 -32.36 7.94 -15.55
CA ALA A 108 -33.16 7.67 -14.36
C ALA A 108 -33.17 6.18 -13.97
N LYS A 109 -33.30 5.25 -14.92
CA LYS A 109 -33.22 3.79 -14.67
C LYS A 109 -31.83 3.34 -14.23
N LEU A 110 -30.79 3.92 -14.82
CA LEU A 110 -29.40 3.66 -14.43
C LEU A 110 -29.14 4.19 -13.01
N TYR A 111 -29.61 5.39 -12.69
CA TYR A 111 -29.50 5.98 -11.37
C TYR A 111 -30.21 5.16 -10.29
N ASP A 112 -31.46 4.76 -10.53
CA ASP A 112 -32.25 3.86 -9.68
C ASP A 112 -31.50 2.53 -9.43
N SER A 113 -30.80 2.02 -10.45
CA SER A 113 -29.99 0.80 -10.34
C SER A 113 -28.71 1.00 -9.51
N ILE A 114 -28.05 2.16 -9.62
CA ILE A 114 -26.88 2.51 -8.80
C ILE A 114 -27.30 2.81 -7.34
N SER A 115 -28.41 3.53 -7.12
CA SER A 115 -28.98 3.79 -5.78
C SER A 115 -29.26 2.47 -5.06
N ARG A 116 -29.90 1.51 -5.73
CA ARG A 116 -30.12 0.16 -5.17
C ARG A 116 -28.84 -0.63 -4.96
N ALA A 117 -27.89 -0.58 -5.89
CA ALA A 117 -26.61 -1.27 -5.71
C ALA A 117 -25.82 -0.75 -4.50
N TRP A 118 -25.88 0.57 -4.25
CA TRP A 118 -25.36 1.19 -3.03
C TRP A 118 -26.14 0.73 -1.79
N GLY A 119 -27.48 0.76 -1.85
CA GLY A 119 -28.36 0.30 -0.78
C GLY A 119 -28.11 -1.16 -0.38
N ASP A 120 -27.98 -2.07 -1.35
CA ASP A 120 -27.65 -3.48 -1.16
C ASP A 120 -26.23 -3.68 -0.57
N SER A 121 -25.30 -2.73 -0.79
CA SER A 121 -23.90 -2.81 -0.34
C SER A 121 -23.66 -2.26 1.07
N PHE A 122 -24.42 -1.22 1.45
CA PHE A 122 -24.18 -0.45 2.68
C PHE A 122 -25.38 -0.38 3.63
N ASN A 123 -26.56 -0.88 3.21
CA ASN A 123 -27.84 -0.82 3.93
C ASN A 123 -28.24 0.63 4.29
N THR A 124 -28.28 1.50 3.26
CA THR A 124 -28.57 2.95 3.42
C THR A 124 -29.32 3.56 2.24
N GLY A 125 -30.15 4.58 2.51
CA GLY A 125 -30.89 5.39 1.54
C GLY A 125 -30.10 6.54 0.89
N PHE A 126 -28.76 6.52 0.94
CA PHE A 126 -27.87 7.55 0.38
C PHE A 126 -28.24 8.02 -1.03
N GLY A 127 -28.57 7.12 -1.96
CA GLY A 127 -28.89 7.51 -3.33
C GLY A 127 -30.18 8.33 -3.43
N ASP A 128 -31.23 7.90 -2.74
CA ASP A 128 -32.49 8.63 -2.73
C ASP A 128 -32.31 10.03 -2.07
N ASN A 129 -31.41 10.14 -1.09
CA ASN A 129 -30.98 11.41 -0.51
C ASN A 129 -30.18 12.28 -1.50
N VAL A 130 -29.29 11.71 -2.32
CA VAL A 130 -28.53 12.43 -3.36
C VAL A 130 -29.44 12.96 -4.47
N LEU A 131 -30.41 12.19 -4.96
CA LEU A 131 -31.36 12.69 -5.95
C LEU A 131 -32.27 13.76 -5.35
N GLY A 132 -32.88 13.46 -4.19
CA GLY A 132 -33.72 14.41 -3.46
C GLY A 132 -32.96 15.66 -2.98
N TYR A 133 -31.63 15.65 -2.97
CA TYR A 133 -30.80 16.84 -2.80
C TYR A 133 -30.78 17.68 -4.08
N PHE A 134 -30.38 17.09 -5.20
CA PHE A 134 -30.33 17.78 -6.49
C PHE A 134 -31.69 18.28 -6.98
N GLU A 135 -32.81 17.64 -6.62
CA GLU A 135 -34.15 18.13 -6.92
C GLU A 135 -34.50 19.46 -6.23
N LYS A 136 -33.84 19.79 -5.12
CA LYS A 136 -34.13 20.99 -4.31
C LYS A 136 -33.26 22.20 -4.68
N LEU A 137 -32.13 21.99 -5.34
CA LEU A 137 -31.18 23.05 -5.68
C LEU A 137 -31.72 24.02 -6.74
N THR A 138 -31.70 25.31 -6.42
CA THR A 138 -31.87 26.41 -7.39
C THR A 138 -30.65 26.54 -8.29
N ASP A 139 -30.79 27.25 -9.42
CA ASP A 139 -29.68 27.51 -10.35
C ASP A 139 -28.53 28.34 -9.72
N ASP A 140 -28.82 29.12 -8.69
CA ASP A 140 -27.81 29.88 -7.94
C ASP A 140 -27.00 28.94 -7.04
N GLU A 141 -27.67 28.09 -6.27
CA GLU A 141 -27.02 27.09 -5.41
C GLU A 141 -26.24 26.05 -6.22
N ARG A 142 -26.73 25.66 -7.41
CA ARG A 142 -25.97 24.80 -8.36
C ARG A 142 -24.66 25.45 -8.79
N ARG A 143 -24.66 26.76 -9.08
CA ARG A 143 -23.45 27.50 -9.47
C ARG A 143 -22.47 27.61 -8.30
N SER A 144 -22.94 28.02 -7.12
CA SER A 144 -22.11 28.05 -5.92
C SER A 144 -21.55 26.67 -5.55
N ARG A 145 -22.32 25.59 -5.74
CA ARG A 145 -21.83 24.22 -5.54
C ARG A 145 -20.63 23.88 -6.44
N VAL A 146 -20.61 24.33 -7.70
CA VAL A 146 -19.46 24.13 -8.60
C VAL A 146 -18.23 24.91 -8.12
N GLU A 147 -18.42 26.17 -7.72
CA GLU A 147 -17.34 27.04 -7.19
C GLU A 147 -16.71 26.47 -5.91
N VAL A 148 -17.54 25.92 -5.01
CA VAL A 148 -17.10 25.22 -3.80
C VAL A 148 -16.42 23.89 -4.15
N LEU A 149 -16.91 23.13 -5.15
CA LEU A 149 -16.31 21.87 -5.58
C LEU A 149 -14.92 22.03 -6.22
N ASP A 150 -14.70 23.06 -7.03
CA ASP A 150 -13.38 23.35 -7.59
C ASP A 150 -12.41 23.93 -6.55
N THR A 151 -12.94 24.60 -5.52
CA THR A 151 -12.16 24.97 -4.33
C THR A 151 -11.79 23.75 -3.49
N TYR A 152 -12.72 22.83 -3.25
CA TYR A 152 -12.47 21.55 -2.59
C TYR A 152 -11.40 20.72 -3.30
N ARG A 153 -11.50 20.57 -4.63
CA ARG A 153 -10.51 19.87 -5.46
C ARG A 153 -9.11 20.47 -5.30
N ARG A 154 -9.00 21.80 -5.39
CA ARG A 154 -7.73 22.53 -5.22
C ARG A 154 -7.13 22.33 -3.83
N VAL A 155 -7.89 22.60 -2.76
CA VAL A 155 -7.40 22.51 -1.38
C VAL A 155 -7.07 21.06 -0.98
N THR A 156 -7.82 20.08 -1.48
CA THR A 156 -7.51 18.65 -1.27
C THR A 156 -6.25 18.21 -2.02
N ALA A 157 -6.02 18.72 -3.23
CA ALA A 157 -4.78 18.46 -3.96
C ALA A 157 -3.56 19.08 -3.24
N ASP A 158 -3.70 20.28 -2.68
CA ASP A 158 -2.66 20.90 -1.85
C ASP A 158 -2.44 20.15 -0.53
N TYR A 159 -3.49 19.61 0.11
CA TYR A 159 -3.36 18.72 1.27
C TYR A 159 -2.53 17.49 0.95
N LEU A 160 -2.91 16.74 -0.10
CA LEU A 160 -2.24 15.50 -0.49
C LEU A 160 -0.79 15.76 -0.93
N ARG A 161 -0.53 16.86 -1.63
CA ARG A 161 0.82 17.31 -1.98
C ARG A 161 1.65 17.61 -0.72
N LYS A 162 1.14 18.47 0.19
CA LYS A 162 1.88 18.90 1.38
C LYS A 162 2.10 17.76 2.37
N ARG A 163 1.18 16.78 2.44
CA ARG A 163 1.34 15.56 3.26
C ARG A 163 2.47 14.66 2.76
N GLY A 164 2.73 14.64 1.44
CA GLY A 164 3.82 13.90 0.82
C GLY A 164 5.21 14.57 0.94
N GLU A 165 5.29 15.76 1.54
CA GLU A 165 6.55 16.45 1.81
C GLU A 165 7.17 15.99 3.15
N ALA A 166 8.49 16.18 3.29
CA ALA A 166 9.25 15.73 4.46
C ALA A 166 8.73 16.34 5.78
N THR A 167 8.73 15.54 6.84
CA THR A 167 8.07 15.85 8.11
C THR A 167 8.84 16.90 8.94
N ASP A 168 8.42 18.16 8.87
CA ASP A 168 8.94 19.28 9.66
C ASP A 168 7.84 20.23 10.18
N SER A 169 8.23 21.23 10.96
CA SER A 169 7.30 22.18 11.60
C SER A 169 6.67 23.22 10.65
N GLU A 170 7.31 23.55 9.53
CA GLU A 170 6.73 24.42 8.50
C GLU A 170 5.65 23.65 7.72
N ARG A 171 5.94 22.37 7.40
CA ARG A 171 4.97 21.47 6.80
C ARG A 171 3.78 21.21 7.72
N ASP A 172 3.99 20.98 9.01
CA ASP A 172 2.89 20.80 9.97
C ASP A 172 2.00 22.06 10.04
N ALA A 173 2.58 23.26 10.14
CA ALA A 173 1.82 24.51 10.17
C ALA A 173 1.00 24.71 8.88
N ALA A 174 1.59 24.44 7.71
CA ALA A 174 0.90 24.52 6.43
C ALA A 174 -0.24 23.48 6.30
N LEU A 175 -0.04 22.25 6.79
CA LEU A 175 -1.11 21.24 6.83
C LEU A 175 -2.29 21.73 7.68
N GLN A 176 -2.02 22.38 8.82
CA GLN A 176 -3.08 22.94 9.69
C GLN A 176 -3.81 24.14 9.08
N GLU A 177 -3.13 24.99 8.30
CA GLU A 177 -3.75 26.07 7.52
C GLU A 177 -4.64 25.51 6.38
N ILE A 178 -4.18 24.45 5.72
CA ILE A 178 -4.98 23.70 4.74
C ILE A 178 -6.18 23.02 5.44
N GLY A 179 -6.01 22.50 6.66
CA GLY A 179 -7.09 21.93 7.49
C GLY A 179 -8.17 22.96 7.83
N ALA A 180 -7.79 24.18 8.21
CA ALA A 180 -8.74 25.28 8.42
C ALA A 180 -9.45 25.71 7.12
N SER A 181 -8.75 25.64 5.98
CA SER A 181 -9.34 25.89 4.65
C SER A 181 -10.35 24.81 4.26
N LEU A 182 -10.08 23.55 4.63
CA LEU A 182 -11.00 22.42 4.43
C LEU A 182 -12.24 22.51 5.33
N ASP A 183 -12.14 23.05 6.54
CA ASP A 183 -13.30 23.31 7.40
C ASP A 183 -14.25 24.35 6.78
N ALA A 184 -13.71 25.44 6.23
CA ALA A 184 -14.51 26.46 5.54
C ALA A 184 -15.19 25.92 4.27
N VAL A 185 -14.52 25.02 3.54
CA VAL A 185 -15.10 24.29 2.40
C VAL A 185 -16.18 23.31 2.86
N GLY A 186 -15.94 22.57 3.94
CA GLY A 186 -16.92 21.65 4.53
C GLY A 186 -18.20 22.36 4.96
N GLN A 187 -18.06 23.51 5.64
CA GLN A 187 -19.19 24.37 6.00
C GLN A 187 -19.92 24.90 4.76
N SER A 188 -19.19 25.33 3.73
CA SER A 188 -19.80 25.84 2.48
C SER A 188 -20.63 24.76 1.76
N PHE A 189 -20.18 23.51 1.76
CA PHE A 189 -20.99 22.38 1.26
C PHE A 189 -22.19 22.08 2.17
N TYR A 190 -22.00 22.12 3.48
CA TYR A 190 -23.05 21.83 4.46
C TYR A 190 -24.20 22.84 4.39
N ASP A 191 -23.88 24.13 4.24
CA ASP A 191 -24.85 25.23 4.07
C ASP A 191 -25.59 25.10 2.73
N LEU A 192 -24.92 24.60 1.69
CA LEU A 192 -25.52 24.22 0.39
C LEU A 192 -26.26 22.88 0.42
N GLY A 193 -26.23 22.11 1.50
CA GLY A 193 -26.86 20.79 1.63
C GLY A 193 -26.06 19.58 1.09
N ASP A 194 -24.85 19.76 0.56
CA ASP A 194 -23.99 18.68 0.06
C ASP A 194 -23.26 17.95 1.19
N MET A 195 -24.01 17.15 1.94
CA MET A 195 -23.50 16.44 3.11
C MET A 195 -22.39 15.41 2.76
N TYR A 196 -22.36 14.89 1.53
CA TYR A 196 -21.26 14.00 1.10
C TYR A 196 -19.94 14.77 1.03
N HIS A 197 -19.87 15.85 0.26
CA HIS A 197 -18.63 16.59 0.11
C HIS A 197 -18.24 17.35 1.38
N ALA A 198 -19.23 17.78 2.20
CA ALA A 198 -18.99 18.31 3.54
C ALA A 198 -18.27 17.28 4.43
N SER A 199 -18.77 16.03 4.51
CA SER A 199 -18.13 14.98 5.31
C SER A 199 -16.72 14.63 4.83
N ARG A 200 -16.48 14.56 3.51
CA ARG A 200 -15.14 14.31 2.95
C ARG A 200 -14.16 15.44 3.29
N ALA A 201 -14.57 16.70 3.12
CA ALA A 201 -13.75 17.86 3.48
C ALA A 201 -13.37 17.87 4.97
N TRP A 202 -14.33 17.57 5.85
CA TRP A 202 -14.08 17.53 7.29
C TRP A 202 -13.24 16.34 7.77
N VAL A 203 -13.25 15.20 7.07
CA VAL A 203 -12.29 14.12 7.36
C VAL A 203 -10.86 14.55 7.03
N PHE A 204 -10.62 15.23 5.90
CA PHE A 204 -9.30 15.80 5.61
C PHE A 204 -8.91 16.92 6.59
N ALA A 205 -9.87 17.77 7.01
CA ALA A 205 -9.64 18.78 8.04
C ALA A 205 -9.24 18.17 9.39
N GLY A 206 -9.88 17.06 9.80
CA GLY A 206 -9.50 16.32 11.00
C GLY A 206 -8.12 15.66 10.88
N ASP A 207 -7.85 15.01 9.75
CA ASP A 207 -6.58 14.34 9.46
C ASP A 207 -5.39 15.32 9.52
N ALA A 208 -5.58 16.58 9.11
CA ALA A 208 -4.59 17.66 9.20
C ALA A 208 -4.17 18.07 10.64
N PHE A 209 -4.92 17.66 11.67
CA PHE A 209 -4.54 17.81 13.08
C PHE A 209 -4.21 16.48 13.77
N SER A 210 -4.20 15.38 13.01
CA SER A 210 -3.94 14.03 13.50
C SER A 210 -2.45 13.70 13.51
N PRO A 211 -1.93 12.89 14.46
CA PRO A 211 -0.59 12.31 14.36
C PRO A 211 -0.42 11.39 13.13
N ARG A 212 -1.52 11.08 12.40
CA ARG A 212 -1.48 10.44 11.07
C ARG A 212 -0.95 11.35 9.95
N ALA A 213 -0.82 12.66 10.18
CA ALA A 213 -0.36 13.62 9.17
C ALA A 213 0.70 14.60 9.69
N VAL A 214 0.56 15.13 10.91
CA VAL A 214 1.51 16.07 11.54
C VAL A 214 2.34 15.37 12.64
N ARG A 215 3.47 15.97 13.05
CA ARG A 215 4.25 15.46 14.19
C ARG A 215 3.44 15.51 15.50
N GLU A 216 3.75 14.65 16.46
CA GLU A 216 2.98 14.49 17.70
C GLU A 216 2.86 15.80 18.50
N GLU A 217 3.92 16.60 18.58
CA GLU A 217 3.90 17.90 19.26
C GLU A 217 3.12 19.00 18.53
N ALA A 218 2.74 18.76 17.26
CA ALA A 218 1.85 19.62 16.47
C ALA A 218 0.40 19.08 16.44
N ALA A 219 0.20 17.79 16.75
CA ALA A 219 -1.12 17.17 16.72
C ALA A 219 -2.08 17.82 17.73
N SER A 220 -3.37 17.85 17.39
CA SER A 220 -4.41 18.43 18.23
C SER A 220 -5.64 17.52 18.24
N PRO A 221 -5.68 16.50 19.12
CA PRO A 221 -6.80 15.57 19.24
C PRO A 221 -8.17 16.27 19.35
N THR A 222 -8.23 17.40 20.05
CA THR A 222 -9.46 18.20 20.19
C THR A 222 -9.96 18.79 18.87
N ARG A 223 -9.06 19.21 17.97
CA ARG A 223 -9.42 19.69 16.63
C ARG A 223 -9.73 18.53 15.68
N GLU A 224 -8.96 17.44 15.73
CA GLU A 224 -9.30 16.23 14.99
C GLU A 224 -10.72 15.77 15.35
N LEU A 225 -11.05 15.73 16.65
CA LEU A 225 -12.39 15.38 17.12
C LEU A 225 -13.47 16.35 16.63
N GLU A 226 -13.22 17.66 16.68
CA GLU A 226 -14.19 18.66 16.23
C GLU A 226 -14.60 18.42 14.76
N TYR A 227 -13.62 18.29 13.87
CA TYR A 227 -13.90 18.08 12.45
C TYR A 227 -14.47 16.70 12.16
N LEU A 228 -13.99 15.63 12.81
CA LEU A 228 -14.57 14.30 12.63
C LEU A 228 -16.01 14.21 13.18
N LYS A 229 -16.39 15.01 14.19
CA LYS A 229 -17.79 15.16 14.61
C LYS A 229 -18.64 15.88 13.57
N LYS A 230 -18.14 16.95 12.94
CA LYS A 230 -18.84 17.61 11.81
C LYS A 230 -19.03 16.63 10.63
N ALA A 231 -17.99 15.86 10.30
CA ALA A 231 -18.07 14.82 9.28
C ALA A 231 -19.11 13.74 9.62
N LEU A 232 -19.18 13.29 10.88
CA LEU A 232 -20.12 12.29 11.34
C LEU A 232 -21.58 12.79 11.32
N ASP A 233 -21.85 14.05 11.67
CA ASP A 233 -23.17 14.68 11.51
C ASP A 233 -23.62 14.68 10.04
N ALA A 234 -22.73 15.10 9.13
CA ALA A 234 -23.02 15.10 7.70
C ALA A 234 -23.25 13.67 7.14
N CYS A 235 -22.43 12.68 7.55
CA CYS A 235 -22.66 11.27 7.20
C CYS A 235 -24.03 10.77 7.66
N ASN A 236 -24.43 11.07 8.90
CA ASN A 236 -25.73 10.66 9.43
C ASN A 236 -26.91 11.38 8.74
N LYS A 237 -26.75 12.67 8.39
CA LYS A 237 -27.79 13.47 7.71
C LYS A 237 -28.10 13.02 6.29
N PHE A 238 -27.16 12.35 5.64
CA PHE A 238 -27.30 11.86 4.27
C PHE A 238 -27.38 10.33 4.18
N ASP A 239 -27.38 9.65 5.32
CA ASP A 239 -27.34 8.19 5.44
C ASP A 239 -26.19 7.57 4.63
N ILE A 240 -24.96 8.07 4.81
CA ILE A 240 -23.76 7.49 4.18
C ILE A 240 -23.33 6.26 4.99
N GLY A 241 -23.31 5.06 4.40
CA GLY A 241 -23.01 3.80 5.11
C GLY A 241 -21.59 3.25 4.93
N ASP A 242 -20.70 4.00 4.28
CA ASP A 242 -19.43 3.50 3.73
C ASP A 242 -18.33 3.20 4.76
N ALA A 243 -17.18 2.69 4.27
CA ALA A 243 -16.01 2.38 5.09
C ALA A 243 -15.38 3.62 5.77
N GLN A 244 -15.44 4.80 5.13
CA GLN A 244 -14.90 6.04 5.69
C GLN A 244 -15.80 6.58 6.81
N HIS A 245 -17.12 6.44 6.74
CA HIS A 245 -18.00 6.69 7.87
C HIS A 245 -17.66 5.75 9.04
N ARG A 246 -17.37 4.47 8.78
CA ARG A 246 -16.98 3.54 9.85
C ARG A 246 -15.63 3.92 10.50
N ASP A 247 -14.58 4.26 9.75
CA ASP A 247 -13.33 4.83 10.32
C ASP A 247 -13.59 6.12 11.10
N THR A 248 -14.37 7.06 10.53
CA THR A 248 -14.72 8.33 11.17
C THR A 248 -15.42 8.12 12.51
N ARG A 249 -16.41 7.22 12.57
CA ARG A 249 -17.15 6.89 13.80
C ARG A 249 -16.23 6.28 14.87
N THR A 250 -15.36 5.35 14.48
CA THR A 250 -14.37 4.74 15.38
C THR A 250 -13.39 5.79 15.89
N ARG A 251 -12.86 6.68 15.03
CA ARG A 251 -11.95 7.76 15.43
C ARG A 251 -12.61 8.78 16.35
N VAL A 252 -13.85 9.21 16.07
CA VAL A 252 -14.62 10.08 16.98
C VAL A 252 -14.68 9.45 18.37
N SER A 253 -15.08 8.17 18.46
CA SER A 253 -15.09 7.44 19.73
C SER A 253 -13.72 7.48 20.41
N THR A 254 -12.66 7.02 19.73
CA THR A 254 -11.26 6.97 20.24
C THR A 254 -10.73 8.34 20.72
N LEU A 255 -11.22 9.44 20.16
CA LEU A 255 -10.81 10.79 20.53
C LEU A 255 -11.65 11.40 21.65
N GLU A 256 -12.97 11.19 21.69
CA GLU A 256 -13.82 11.59 22.84
C GLU A 256 -13.25 11.02 24.13
N ILE A 257 -13.02 9.70 24.10
CA ILE A 257 -12.25 8.89 25.03
C ILE A 257 -11.00 9.61 25.55
N ALA A 258 -10.01 9.84 24.67
CA ALA A 258 -8.71 10.34 25.07
C ALA A 258 -8.76 11.78 25.64
N ILE A 259 -9.75 12.57 25.22
CA ILE A 259 -9.93 13.96 25.65
C ILE A 259 -10.66 14.04 27.00
N GLU A 260 -11.73 13.27 27.21
CA GLU A 260 -12.49 13.28 28.48
C GLU A 260 -11.62 12.90 29.68
N LYS A 261 -10.64 12.02 29.48
CA LYS A 261 -9.65 11.65 30.51
C LYS A 261 -8.43 12.58 30.61
N GLY A 262 -8.50 13.76 30.00
CA GLY A 262 -7.48 14.80 30.15
C GLY A 262 -6.22 14.58 29.33
N GLY A 263 -6.33 13.93 28.16
CA GLY A 263 -5.21 13.62 27.27
C GLY A 263 -4.68 12.19 27.38
N ALA A 264 -5.37 11.28 28.09
CA ALA A 264 -5.01 9.86 28.14
C ALA A 264 -6.17 8.91 28.57
N SER A 265 -6.53 7.96 27.67
CA SER A 265 -7.22 6.67 27.91
C SER A 265 -8.77 6.53 27.85
N GLU A 266 -9.21 5.29 27.59
CA GLU A 266 -10.53 4.59 27.46
C GLU A 266 -11.92 5.27 27.35
N GLY A 267 -12.85 4.50 26.76
CA GLY A 267 -14.32 4.59 26.85
C GLY A 267 -14.95 3.96 25.59
N PRO A 268 -16.18 4.32 25.24
CA PRO A 268 -17.34 4.10 26.10
C PRO A 268 -17.54 2.59 26.37
N GLU A 269 -18.27 2.24 27.43
CA GLU A 269 -18.29 0.86 27.96
C GLU A 269 -18.87 -0.20 26.99
N ALA A 270 -17.98 -0.89 26.27
CA ALA A 270 -18.03 -2.36 26.26
C ALA A 270 -17.83 -2.88 27.70
N LYS A 271 -18.23 -4.12 27.98
CA LYS A 271 -18.30 -4.66 29.36
C LYS A 271 -16.93 -4.69 30.06
N LYS A 272 -16.66 -3.69 30.90
CA LYS A 272 -15.64 -3.64 31.96
C LYS A 272 -14.41 -4.55 31.77
N GLU A 273 -13.38 -3.98 31.15
CA GLU A 273 -11.99 -4.35 31.39
C GLU A 273 -11.22 -3.10 31.82
N GLU A 274 -10.16 -3.28 32.63
CA GLU A 274 -9.44 -2.19 33.26
C GLU A 274 -8.22 -1.75 32.43
N GLY A 275 -8.33 -0.59 31.76
CA GLY A 275 -7.18 0.19 31.30
C GLY A 275 -6.86 0.15 29.79
N SER A 276 -6.74 1.35 29.18
CA SER A 276 -5.99 1.57 27.93
C SER A 276 -4.70 2.36 28.21
N ARG A 277 -4.13 2.16 29.39
CA ARG A 277 -2.68 1.97 29.48
C ARG A 277 -2.44 0.48 29.44
N LEU A 278 -1.41 0.06 28.72
CA LEU A 278 -0.88 -1.30 28.86
C LEU A 278 -0.60 -1.55 30.36
N PRO A 279 -0.91 -2.74 30.92
CA PRO A 279 -1.12 -2.94 32.36
C PRO A 279 0.17 -3.04 33.18
N PHE A 280 1.09 -2.11 32.98
CA PHE A 280 2.43 -2.07 33.59
C PHE A 280 2.98 -0.64 33.66
N THR A 281 4.16 -0.50 34.25
CA THR A 281 4.87 0.79 34.32
C THR A 281 6.29 0.67 33.79
N PHE A 282 6.91 1.79 33.46
CA PHE A 282 8.31 1.85 33.04
C PHE A 282 9.19 2.38 34.18
N GLY A 283 10.33 1.72 34.39
CA GLY A 283 11.40 2.21 35.25
C GLY A 283 12.11 3.43 34.63
N ALA A 284 13.13 3.95 35.32
CA ALA A 284 13.90 5.07 34.82
C ALA A 284 14.60 4.73 33.48
N ALA A 285 14.37 5.56 32.47
CA ALA A 285 15.01 5.44 31.16
C ALA A 285 16.52 5.68 31.24
N LEU A 286 17.29 4.85 30.52
CA LEU A 286 18.72 5.01 30.30
C LEU A 286 18.98 5.27 28.81
N GLU A 287 19.66 6.36 28.48
CA GLU A 287 20.15 6.59 27.12
C GLU A 287 21.30 5.62 26.82
N ALA A 288 21.06 4.68 25.92
CA ALA A 288 22.09 3.83 25.33
C ALA A 288 22.57 4.45 24.00
N ARG A 289 23.85 4.81 23.93
CA ARG A 289 24.50 5.14 22.65
C ARG A 289 24.81 3.83 21.91
N ALA A 290 24.54 3.82 20.61
CA ALA A 290 24.86 2.68 19.75
C ALA A 290 26.12 2.92 18.90
N GLU A 291 26.70 1.81 18.43
CA GLU A 291 27.83 1.73 17.51
C GLU A 291 27.38 1.07 16.20
N ALA A 292 27.92 1.50 15.05
CA ALA A 292 27.54 0.95 13.75
C ALA A 292 28.15 -0.44 13.52
N GLU A 293 27.34 -1.38 13.04
CA GLU A 293 27.74 -2.75 12.67
C GLU A 293 27.43 -3.00 11.17
N THR A 294 28.11 -3.96 10.55
CA THR A 294 27.83 -4.39 9.17
C THR A 294 27.77 -5.92 9.07
N PHE A 295 26.76 -6.44 8.36
CA PHE A 295 26.53 -7.88 8.20
C PHE A 295 26.97 -8.38 6.82
N ASP A 296 28.26 -8.72 6.68
CA ASP A 296 28.84 -9.19 5.41
C ASP A 296 28.25 -10.50 4.88
N ASP A 297 27.47 -11.25 5.68
CA ASP A 297 27.01 -12.59 5.33
C ASP A 297 25.48 -12.79 5.48
N VAL A 298 24.83 -12.64 4.33
CA VAL A 298 23.45 -13.02 3.95
C VAL A 298 22.91 -14.31 4.60
N LYS A 299 23.77 -15.29 4.90
CA LYS A 299 23.41 -16.64 5.39
C LYS A 299 23.78 -16.89 6.86
N LYS A 300 24.57 -16.03 7.51
CA LYS A 300 24.97 -16.23 8.93
C LYS A 300 23.92 -15.79 9.94
N ARG A 301 23.02 -14.87 9.57
CA ARG A 301 21.90 -14.38 10.39
C ARG A 301 20.59 -14.40 9.60
N ALA A 302 19.57 -15.05 10.13
CA ALA A 302 18.23 -15.12 9.55
C ALA A 302 17.44 -13.82 9.83
N ARG A 303 16.54 -13.48 8.89
CA ARG A 303 15.76 -12.24 8.85
C ARG A 303 14.28 -12.57 8.67
N LEU A 304 13.40 -11.83 9.33
CA LEU A 304 11.94 -12.03 9.23
C LEU A 304 11.34 -11.24 8.06
N GLN A 305 11.95 -11.37 6.87
CA GLN A 305 11.64 -10.58 5.68
C GLN A 305 11.65 -11.49 4.45
N PHE A 306 10.55 -11.53 3.69
CA PHE A 306 10.37 -12.46 2.55
C PHE A 306 11.49 -12.42 1.52
N GLY A 307 12.12 -11.25 1.33
CA GLY A 307 13.22 -11.08 0.40
C GLY A 307 14.61 -11.37 0.98
N TRP A 308 14.84 -11.33 2.31
CA TRP A 308 16.20 -11.29 2.87
C TRP A 308 16.81 -12.69 3.05
N ASP A 309 16.75 -13.51 2.00
CA ASP A 309 17.34 -14.82 1.88
C ASP A 309 18.37 -14.87 0.72
N ALA A 310 18.53 -16.03 0.07
CA ALA A 310 19.43 -16.22 -1.07
C ALA A 310 18.76 -16.00 -2.44
N ASP A 311 17.42 -15.89 -2.51
CA ASP A 311 16.66 -15.71 -3.74
C ASP A 311 16.72 -14.23 -4.17
N TYR A 312 17.89 -13.80 -4.67
CA TYR A 312 18.18 -12.38 -4.99
C TYR A 312 17.14 -11.65 -5.87
N PRO A 313 16.38 -12.29 -6.79
CA PRO A 313 15.33 -11.60 -7.53
C PRO A 313 14.12 -11.20 -6.67
N THR A 314 14.06 -11.63 -5.40
CA THR A 314 13.08 -11.23 -4.39
C THR A 314 13.61 -10.17 -3.40
N TRP A 315 14.86 -9.72 -3.57
CA TRP A 315 15.43 -8.57 -2.83
C TRP A 315 14.75 -7.25 -3.28
N GLU A 316 14.95 -6.15 -2.55
CA GLU A 316 14.61 -4.84 -3.12
C GLU A 316 15.43 -4.60 -4.39
N SER A 317 14.93 -3.77 -5.31
CA SER A 317 15.71 -3.43 -6.49
C SER A 317 15.40 -2.05 -7.04
N ILE A 318 16.43 -1.45 -7.66
CA ILE A 318 16.31 -0.22 -8.44
C ILE A 318 16.61 -0.51 -9.90
N ARG A 319 15.81 0.07 -10.81
CA ARG A 319 15.96 -0.10 -12.26
C ARG A 319 16.52 1.18 -12.88
N LEU A 320 17.72 1.08 -13.44
CA LEU A 320 18.48 2.18 -14.05
C LEU A 320 18.47 2.02 -15.58
N THR A 321 17.61 2.81 -16.24
CA THR A 321 17.23 2.66 -17.67
C THR A 321 18.27 3.15 -18.69
N SER A 322 19.33 3.82 -18.25
CA SER A 322 20.44 4.23 -19.12
C SER A 322 21.69 4.54 -18.31
N ILE A 323 22.84 4.66 -18.97
CA ILE A 323 23.97 5.41 -18.39
C ILE A 323 23.49 6.85 -18.10
N GLY A 324 23.91 7.42 -16.97
CA GLY A 324 23.43 8.69 -16.42
C GLY A 324 22.07 8.64 -15.72
N SER A 325 21.32 7.52 -15.79
CA SER A 325 20.08 7.38 -15.00
C SER A 325 20.38 7.08 -13.54
N SER A 326 19.54 7.60 -12.64
CA SER A 326 19.72 7.45 -11.19
C SER A 326 18.41 7.22 -10.43
N ALA A 327 18.50 6.51 -9.31
CA ALA A 327 17.43 6.36 -8.32
C ALA A 327 17.97 6.65 -6.90
N THR A 328 17.09 6.97 -5.96
CA THR A 328 17.39 7.02 -4.52
C THR A 328 17.20 5.64 -3.90
N LEU A 329 17.91 5.34 -2.80
CA LEU A 329 17.70 4.15 -1.99
C LEU A 329 16.21 4.00 -1.58
N PRO A 330 15.51 2.87 -1.87
CA PRO A 330 14.07 2.80 -1.67
C PRO A 330 13.67 2.71 -0.19
N GLY A 331 13.16 3.81 0.36
CA GLY A 331 12.64 3.93 1.74
C GLY A 331 13.15 5.21 2.39
N ALA A 332 14.46 5.43 2.34
CA ALA A 332 15.13 6.56 2.98
C ALA A 332 14.75 7.92 2.36
N SER A 333 14.02 8.74 3.12
CA SER A 333 13.72 10.13 2.75
C SER A 333 15.03 10.94 2.74
N GLY A 334 15.41 11.45 1.57
CA GLY A 334 16.71 12.11 1.35
C GLY A 334 17.88 11.16 1.04
N GLY A 335 17.67 9.83 1.09
CA GLY A 335 18.73 8.84 1.07
C GLY A 335 19.66 8.82 -0.16
N PRO A 336 20.74 8.04 -0.11
CA PRO A 336 21.83 8.08 -1.08
C PRO A 336 21.37 7.80 -2.52
N ARG A 337 21.87 8.62 -3.44
CA ARG A 337 21.55 8.59 -4.87
C ARG A 337 22.49 7.63 -5.59
N ILE A 338 21.93 6.64 -6.28
CA ILE A 338 22.64 5.62 -7.03
C ILE A 338 22.46 5.91 -8.54
N GLU A 339 23.54 6.25 -9.23
CA GLU A 339 23.58 6.61 -10.65
C GLU A 339 24.39 5.58 -11.47
N ARG A 340 23.87 5.12 -12.61
CA ARG A 340 24.57 4.19 -13.52
C ARG A 340 25.62 4.91 -14.35
N GLN A 341 26.89 4.53 -14.21
CA GLN A 341 28.02 5.08 -14.99
C GLN A 341 28.42 4.23 -16.21
N GLY A 342 28.01 2.96 -16.27
CA GLY A 342 28.39 2.04 -17.34
C GLY A 342 27.50 0.80 -17.41
N ASP A 343 27.96 -0.25 -18.08
CA ASP A 343 27.19 -1.49 -18.22
C ASP A 343 27.01 -2.26 -16.91
N LEU A 344 28.01 -2.20 -16.02
CA LEU A 344 28.02 -2.84 -14.70
C LEU A 344 28.38 -1.88 -13.57
N SER A 345 28.65 -0.60 -13.85
CA SER A 345 29.15 0.36 -12.85
C SER A 345 28.11 1.39 -12.40
N ILE A 346 28.16 1.71 -11.11
CA ILE A 346 27.39 2.77 -10.45
C ILE A 346 28.31 3.77 -9.75
N VAL A 347 27.79 4.96 -9.51
CA VAL A 347 28.25 5.87 -8.45
C VAL A 347 27.15 5.97 -7.41
N VAL A 348 27.53 5.89 -6.14
CA VAL A 348 26.66 6.12 -5.00
C VAL A 348 27.09 7.44 -4.36
N THR A 349 26.19 8.41 -4.32
CA THR A 349 26.42 9.75 -3.78
C THR A 349 25.56 9.95 -2.54
N ASP A 350 26.19 10.27 -1.40
CA ASP A 350 25.48 10.61 -0.17
C ASP A 350 24.92 12.07 -0.18
N GLU A 351 24.13 12.40 0.84
CA GLU A 351 23.51 13.72 1.03
C GLU A 351 24.52 14.88 1.13
N GLU A 352 25.76 14.60 1.55
CA GLU A 352 26.83 15.60 1.66
C GLU A 352 27.58 15.78 0.33
N GLY A 353 27.16 15.09 -0.74
CA GLY A 353 27.80 15.09 -2.06
C GLY A 353 28.98 14.10 -2.17
N GLY A 354 29.19 13.25 -1.17
CA GLY A 354 30.24 12.23 -1.15
C GLY A 354 29.97 11.11 -2.15
N ALA A 355 30.60 11.18 -3.31
CA ALA A 355 30.46 10.21 -4.40
C ALA A 355 31.50 9.08 -4.31
N ARG A 356 31.05 7.82 -4.41
CA ARG A 356 31.90 6.62 -4.50
C ARG A 356 31.52 5.77 -5.72
N PHE A 357 32.52 5.41 -6.53
CA PHE A 357 32.36 4.54 -7.69
C PHE A 357 32.43 3.06 -7.29
N TYR A 358 31.56 2.25 -7.89
CA TYR A 358 31.51 0.80 -7.72
C TYR A 358 31.29 0.11 -9.07
N GLU A 359 32.11 -0.90 -9.36
CA GLU A 359 31.85 -1.87 -10.43
C GLU A 359 31.13 -3.06 -9.79
N LEU A 360 29.89 -3.34 -10.22
CA LEU A 360 29.04 -4.40 -9.66
C LEU A 360 29.31 -5.73 -10.35
N THR A 361 29.11 -6.82 -9.61
CA THR A 361 29.15 -8.19 -10.17
C THR A 361 27.83 -8.93 -9.89
N THR A 362 27.75 -10.19 -10.32
CA THR A 362 26.68 -11.09 -9.90
C THR A 362 26.84 -11.55 -8.44
N GLU A 363 28.03 -11.45 -7.84
CA GLU A 363 28.19 -11.72 -6.41
C GLU A 363 27.77 -10.50 -5.58
N PRO A 364 27.13 -10.69 -4.41
CA PRO A 364 26.82 -9.59 -3.49
C PRO A 364 28.10 -8.89 -3.01
N GLN A 365 28.18 -7.56 -3.19
CA GLN A 365 29.25 -6.74 -2.64
C GLN A 365 28.71 -5.71 -1.66
N VAL A 366 29.45 -5.44 -0.58
CA VAL A 366 29.09 -4.38 0.38
C VAL A 366 29.34 -3.01 -0.25
N ILE A 367 28.30 -2.19 -0.28
CA ILE A 367 28.33 -0.76 -0.56
C ILE A 367 28.41 -0.02 0.77
N THR A 368 29.16 1.07 0.81
CA THR A 368 29.30 1.91 2.01
C THR A 368 29.14 3.37 1.61
N THR A 369 28.19 4.05 2.22
CA THR A 369 27.80 5.43 1.92
C THR A 369 27.42 6.14 3.23
N LYS A 370 26.75 7.28 3.18
CA LYS A 370 26.15 7.92 4.34
C LYS A 370 24.64 8.15 4.14
N VAL A 371 23.94 8.25 5.27
CA VAL A 371 22.54 8.71 5.37
C VAL A 371 22.50 9.85 6.40
N GLY A 372 21.63 10.84 6.18
CA GLY A 372 21.59 12.09 6.93
C GLY A 372 22.70 13.06 6.54
N SER A 373 22.60 14.28 7.08
CA SER A 373 23.46 15.42 6.70
C SER A 373 24.04 16.18 7.91
N GLY A 374 25.28 16.65 7.79
CA GLY A 374 25.96 17.41 8.83
C GLY A 374 26.13 16.60 10.13
N SER A 375 25.73 17.16 11.28
CA SER A 375 25.80 16.45 12.57
C SER A 375 24.81 15.30 12.73
N SER A 376 23.91 15.08 11.75
CA SER A 376 23.02 13.90 11.70
C SER A 376 23.52 12.82 10.74
N ALA A 377 24.56 13.09 9.93
CA ALA A 377 25.12 12.15 8.98
C ALA A 377 25.84 10.97 9.69
N TYR A 378 25.69 9.77 9.15
CA TYR A 378 26.34 8.57 9.67
C TYR A 378 26.65 7.56 8.56
N ASP A 379 27.65 6.71 8.77
CA ASP A 379 28.04 5.67 7.81
C ASP A 379 26.97 4.58 7.72
N TYR A 380 26.63 4.17 6.50
CA TYR A 380 25.55 3.24 6.19
C TYR A 380 26.01 2.19 5.17
N THR A 381 25.51 0.95 5.30
CA THR A 381 25.89 -0.20 4.47
C THR A 381 24.71 -1.04 3.97
N PHE A 382 24.82 -1.47 2.72
CA PHE A 382 23.92 -2.45 2.10
C PHE A 382 24.72 -3.31 1.13
N VAL A 383 24.29 -4.53 0.84
CA VAL A 383 24.84 -5.30 -0.28
C VAL A 383 24.11 -4.99 -1.57
N ALA A 384 24.86 -4.88 -2.66
CA ALA A 384 24.37 -4.71 -4.01
C ALA A 384 24.92 -5.80 -4.93
N ARG A 385 24.11 -6.22 -5.92
CA ARG A 385 24.52 -7.08 -7.04
C ARG A 385 23.67 -6.82 -8.28
N VAL A 386 24.12 -7.30 -9.43
CA VAL A 386 23.29 -7.38 -10.65
C VAL A 386 22.77 -8.81 -10.87
N GLY A 387 21.84 -8.96 -11.81
CA GLY A 387 21.28 -10.26 -12.19
C GLY A 387 22.15 -11.07 -13.16
N GLU A 388 21.87 -12.37 -13.24
CA GLU A 388 22.61 -13.35 -14.03
C GLU A 388 21.96 -13.63 -15.41
N VAL A 389 22.72 -14.24 -16.33
CA VAL A 389 22.24 -14.63 -17.67
C VAL A 389 21.24 -15.80 -17.61
N GLU A 390 21.41 -16.73 -16.67
CA GLU A 390 20.48 -17.85 -16.42
C GLU A 390 19.82 -17.73 -15.04
N GLY A 391 19.35 -16.52 -14.68
CA GLY A 391 18.58 -16.31 -13.46
C GLY A 391 17.25 -17.08 -13.46
N GLN A 392 16.66 -17.26 -12.28
CA GLN A 392 15.35 -17.90 -12.11
C GLN A 392 14.34 -16.91 -11.51
N PHE A 393 13.14 -16.88 -12.06
CA PHE A 393 12.00 -16.12 -11.53
C PHE A 393 10.75 -16.98 -11.59
N LEU A 394 10.06 -17.16 -10.46
CA LEU A 394 8.78 -17.90 -10.38
C LEU A 394 8.76 -19.29 -11.07
N GLY A 395 9.87 -20.02 -10.96
CA GLY A 395 10.06 -21.37 -11.52
C GLY A 395 10.59 -21.43 -12.96
N PHE A 396 10.68 -20.31 -13.69
CA PHE A 396 11.21 -20.28 -15.06
C PHE A 396 12.55 -19.55 -15.15
N ARG A 397 13.31 -19.85 -16.21
CA ARG A 397 14.60 -19.21 -16.49
C ARG A 397 14.41 -17.88 -17.20
N CYS A 398 15.15 -16.86 -16.79
CA CYS A 398 15.12 -15.51 -17.33
C CYS A 398 16.51 -14.88 -17.34
N ASN A 399 16.80 -14.12 -18.40
CA ASN A 399 18.02 -13.31 -18.45
C ASN A 399 17.81 -12.03 -17.63
N LEU A 400 18.47 -11.95 -16.48
CA LEU A 400 18.47 -10.80 -15.56
C LEU A 400 19.77 -9.97 -15.68
N LYS A 401 20.66 -10.32 -16.62
CA LYS A 401 21.90 -9.58 -16.88
C LYS A 401 21.58 -8.15 -17.35
N PRO A 402 22.30 -7.12 -16.87
CA PRO A 402 22.24 -5.78 -17.43
C PRO A 402 22.42 -5.73 -18.96
N THR A 403 21.62 -4.86 -19.58
CA THR A 403 21.61 -4.51 -21.01
C THR A 403 21.95 -3.02 -21.17
N PRO A 404 22.24 -2.51 -22.38
CA PRO A 404 22.39 -1.07 -22.60
C PRO A 404 21.20 -0.27 -22.03
N ASP A 405 19.98 -0.74 -22.30
CA ASP A 405 18.72 -0.05 -21.97
C ASP A 405 18.19 -0.34 -20.55
N SER A 406 18.84 -1.21 -19.77
CA SER A 406 18.48 -1.43 -18.36
C SER A 406 19.53 -2.15 -17.53
N MET A 407 19.79 -1.65 -16.34
CA MET A 407 20.46 -2.37 -15.27
C MET A 407 19.53 -2.41 -14.05
N THR A 408 19.21 -3.61 -13.56
CA THR A 408 18.57 -3.78 -12.26
C THR A 408 19.66 -4.04 -11.22
N VAL A 409 19.74 -3.20 -10.20
CA VAL A 409 20.59 -3.43 -9.04
C VAL A 409 19.71 -3.97 -7.92
N TYR A 410 20.02 -5.17 -7.45
CA TYR A 410 19.34 -5.84 -6.34
C TYR A 410 20.04 -5.45 -5.04
N LEU A 411 19.27 -5.05 -4.04
CA LEU A 411 19.71 -4.40 -2.81
C LEU A 411 19.16 -5.14 -1.59
N ARG A 412 20.02 -5.38 -0.60
CA ARG A 412 19.61 -5.87 0.72
C ARG A 412 20.39 -5.13 1.81
N PRO A 413 19.75 -4.68 2.90
CA PRO A 413 20.44 -3.96 3.95
C PRO A 413 21.48 -4.83 4.67
N THR A 414 22.59 -4.21 5.06
CA THR A 414 23.61 -4.81 5.93
C THR A 414 24.04 -3.92 7.08
N ALA A 415 23.50 -2.70 7.19
CA ALA A 415 23.73 -1.81 8.31
C ALA A 415 23.03 -2.32 9.58
N GLY A 416 23.69 -2.11 10.72
CA GLY A 416 23.10 -2.29 12.04
C GLY A 416 23.58 -1.25 13.04
N SER A 417 22.85 -1.14 14.13
CA SER A 417 23.12 -0.25 15.25
C SER A 417 23.10 -1.07 16.53
N THR A 418 24.26 -1.22 17.15
CA THR A 418 24.49 -2.14 18.26
C THR A 418 24.77 -1.38 19.55
N PHE A 419 23.99 -1.69 20.59
CA PHE A 419 24.15 -1.17 21.95
C PHE A 419 24.13 -2.33 22.95
N SER A 420 24.05 -2.06 24.26
CA SER A 420 24.03 -3.10 25.30
C SER A 420 22.96 -2.83 26.35
N ILE A 421 22.26 -3.89 26.75
CA ILE A 421 21.37 -3.90 27.91
C ILE A 421 21.96 -4.87 28.94
N GLY A 422 22.48 -4.34 30.05
CA GLY A 422 23.20 -5.11 31.06
C GLY A 422 24.47 -5.75 30.52
N LYS A 423 24.39 -7.03 30.15
CA LYS A 423 25.50 -7.84 29.60
C LYS A 423 25.27 -8.26 28.13
N ASP A 424 24.05 -8.09 27.63
CA ASP A 424 23.60 -8.66 26.37
C ASP A 424 23.58 -7.54 25.32
N ALA A 425 24.30 -7.76 24.21
CA ALA A 425 24.33 -6.83 23.09
C ALA A 425 22.97 -6.86 22.36
N ILE A 426 22.47 -5.70 21.99
CA ILE A 426 21.25 -5.54 21.20
C ILE A 426 21.64 -4.91 19.87
N THR A 427 21.42 -5.64 18.78
CA THR A 427 21.75 -5.21 17.42
C THR A 427 20.46 -4.99 16.66
N VAL A 428 20.03 -3.74 16.53
CA VAL A 428 18.87 -3.32 15.73
C VAL A 428 19.34 -3.03 14.31
N THR A 429 18.55 -3.38 13.31
CA THR A 429 18.99 -3.29 11.92
C THR A 429 17.88 -2.85 11.00
N ASP A 430 18.21 -1.89 10.14
CA ASP A 430 17.37 -1.30 9.10
C ASP A 430 17.05 -2.34 8.03
N ASP A 431 16.15 -3.28 8.36
CA ASP A 431 15.68 -4.31 7.45
C ASP A 431 14.52 -3.75 6.57
N ASN A 432 14.01 -2.54 6.86
CA ASN A 432 12.99 -1.85 6.06
C ASN A 432 13.55 -0.90 4.98
N LEU A 433 14.85 -0.58 4.97
CA LEU A 433 15.59 0.34 4.07
C LEU A 433 15.22 1.84 4.16
N ASP A 434 14.76 2.33 5.33
CA ASP A 434 14.39 3.74 5.54
C ASP A 434 15.46 4.63 6.17
N GLY A 435 16.58 4.07 6.64
CA GLY A 435 17.68 4.81 7.26
C GLY A 435 17.46 5.17 8.74
N VAL A 436 16.53 4.52 9.44
CA VAL A 436 16.27 4.70 10.88
C VAL A 436 16.21 3.34 11.58
N PHE A 437 17.28 2.96 12.29
CA PHE A 437 17.30 1.68 13.01
C PHE A 437 16.25 1.65 14.14
N GLY A 438 15.32 0.71 14.06
CA GLY A 438 14.17 0.63 14.96
C GLY A 438 13.03 1.55 14.56
N ALA A 439 12.83 1.73 13.25
CA ALA A 439 11.68 2.42 12.70
C ALA A 439 10.36 1.65 12.93
N GLY A 440 9.24 2.33 12.66
CA GLY A 440 7.94 1.68 12.51
C GLY A 440 7.88 0.81 11.25
N VAL A 441 6.83 0.00 11.12
CA VAL A 441 6.67 -0.89 9.97
C VAL A 441 6.35 -0.10 8.70
N ALA A 442 7.07 -0.39 7.62
CA ALA A 442 6.80 0.13 6.29
C ALA A 442 6.03 -0.93 5.48
N ASP A 443 4.72 -0.73 5.29
CA ASP A 443 3.88 -1.57 4.45
C ASP A 443 4.15 -1.30 2.96
N ARG A 444 4.81 -2.25 2.27
CA ARG A 444 5.24 -2.09 0.87
C ARG A 444 4.30 -2.78 -0.12
N GLY A 445 3.77 -2.02 -1.07
CA GLY A 445 3.05 -2.58 -2.23
C GLY A 445 4.04 -3.19 -3.22
N VAL A 446 3.89 -4.48 -3.53
CA VAL A 446 4.80 -5.22 -4.43
C VAL A 446 4.03 -6.05 -5.44
N ASN A 447 4.64 -6.29 -6.62
CA ASN A 447 4.06 -7.11 -7.68
C ASN A 447 3.71 -8.52 -7.16
N GLY A 448 2.49 -8.98 -7.40
CA GLY A 448 1.99 -10.27 -6.92
C GLY A 448 1.19 -10.22 -5.61
N LEU A 449 0.94 -9.02 -5.07
CA LEU A 449 -0.10 -8.79 -4.06
C LEU A 449 -1.37 -8.18 -4.67
N PRO A 450 -2.56 -8.48 -4.13
CA PRO A 450 -3.80 -7.75 -4.45
C PRO A 450 -3.74 -6.27 -4.05
N ARG A 451 -4.61 -5.45 -4.64
CA ARG A 451 -4.75 -4.04 -4.25
C ARG A 451 -5.22 -3.95 -2.79
N GLY A 452 -4.54 -3.12 -1.99
CA GLY A 452 -4.82 -2.97 -0.56
C GLY A 452 -4.15 -4.02 0.33
N VAL A 453 -3.56 -5.08 -0.24
CA VAL A 453 -2.66 -6.00 0.47
C VAL A 453 -1.23 -5.51 0.30
N PHE A 454 -0.50 -5.43 1.40
CA PHE A 454 0.89 -4.97 1.44
C PHE A 454 1.79 -6.07 2.01
N ARG A 455 3.08 -6.01 1.69
CA ARG A 455 4.12 -6.80 2.34
C ARG A 455 4.69 -5.95 3.48
N PRO A 456 4.48 -6.30 4.75
CA PRO A 456 5.14 -5.60 5.84
C PRO A 456 6.66 -5.70 5.70
N SER A 457 7.36 -4.59 5.91
CA SER A 457 8.81 -4.56 6.08
C SER A 457 9.13 -3.79 7.35
N PHE A 458 9.63 -4.50 8.35
CA PHE A 458 9.98 -4.01 9.69
C PHE A 458 11.45 -4.35 10.02
N ASP A 459 11.99 -3.67 11.00
CA ASP A 459 13.38 -3.84 11.42
C ASP A 459 13.62 -5.12 12.22
N GLY A 460 14.83 -5.67 12.09
CA GLY A 460 15.25 -6.87 12.80
C GLY A 460 16.09 -6.57 14.04
N VAL A 461 15.95 -7.39 15.08
CA VAL A 461 16.74 -7.26 16.32
C VAL A 461 17.40 -8.59 16.69
N PHE A 462 18.73 -8.59 16.85
CA PHE A 462 19.44 -9.69 17.49
C PHE A 462 19.67 -9.39 18.97
N VAL A 463 19.24 -10.32 19.84
CA VAL A 463 19.51 -10.27 21.28
C VAL A 463 20.68 -11.19 21.64
N GLY A 464 21.73 -10.62 22.23
CA GLY A 464 22.90 -11.29 22.78
C GLY A 464 23.75 -12.05 21.76
N LYS A 465 23.39 -13.31 21.52
CA LYS A 465 24.08 -14.24 20.60
C LYS A 465 23.12 -14.95 19.64
N SER A 466 21.88 -14.47 19.51
CA SER A 466 20.94 -15.01 18.55
C SER A 466 21.48 -14.90 17.12
N LYS A 467 21.14 -15.89 16.28
CA LYS A 467 21.34 -15.85 14.83
C LYS A 467 20.04 -15.62 14.06
N VAL A 468 18.91 -15.54 14.76
CA VAL A 468 17.59 -15.20 14.22
C VAL A 468 17.24 -13.83 14.75
N ALA A 469 16.81 -12.92 13.87
CA ALA A 469 16.28 -11.64 14.29
C ALA A 469 14.86 -11.82 14.83
N GLU A 470 14.54 -11.16 15.94
CA GLU A 470 13.16 -10.85 16.32
C GLU A 470 12.67 -9.64 15.53
N PRO A 471 11.34 -9.41 15.39
CA PRO A 471 10.86 -8.13 14.89
C PRO A 471 11.21 -7.01 15.89
N PHE A 472 11.58 -5.83 15.42
CA PHE A 472 11.67 -4.66 16.29
C PHE A 472 10.27 -4.34 16.84
N SER A 473 10.19 -4.23 18.16
CA SER A 473 8.98 -4.03 18.92
C SER A 473 9.27 -3.01 20.00
N GLU A 474 8.31 -2.14 20.31
CA GLU A 474 8.48 -1.12 21.37
C GLU A 474 8.85 -1.76 22.71
N ILE A 475 8.36 -2.98 22.97
CA ILE A 475 8.68 -3.76 24.16
C ILE A 475 9.25 -5.11 23.74
N MET A 476 10.45 -5.43 24.25
CA MET A 476 11.20 -6.64 23.93
C MET A 476 11.73 -7.32 25.19
N ARG A 477 11.88 -8.65 25.13
CA ARG A 477 12.52 -9.42 26.20
C ARG A 477 14.02 -9.47 25.99
N VAL A 478 14.79 -9.14 27.02
CA VAL A 478 16.26 -9.23 27.00
C VAL A 478 16.75 -10.07 28.17
N GLY A 479 17.35 -11.22 27.83
CA GLY A 479 17.78 -12.22 28.80
C GLY A 479 16.59 -12.93 29.46
N LYS A 480 16.05 -12.32 30.52
CA LYS A 480 14.83 -12.78 31.21
C LYS A 480 13.78 -11.67 31.34
N ASP A 481 14.26 -10.45 31.50
CA ASP A 481 13.48 -9.27 31.86
C ASP A 481 12.97 -8.56 30.60
N TRP A 482 12.01 -7.65 30.78
CA TRP A 482 11.36 -6.92 29.70
C TRP A 482 11.79 -5.46 29.69
N TYR A 483 11.98 -4.89 28.50
CA TYR A 483 12.44 -3.51 28.31
C TYR A 483 11.62 -2.83 27.22
N ARG A 484 11.24 -1.58 27.47
CA ARG A 484 10.82 -0.64 26.44
C ARG A 484 12.07 -0.09 25.75
N ILE A 485 12.07 -0.06 24.41
CA ILE A 485 13.18 0.43 23.59
C ILE A 485 12.63 1.51 22.66
N GLU A 486 12.96 2.78 22.93
CA GLU A 486 12.55 3.91 22.09
C GLU A 486 13.71 4.35 21.18
N THR A 487 13.45 4.42 19.88
CA THR A 487 14.41 4.83 18.85
C THR A 487 14.68 6.32 18.89
N LEU A 488 15.95 6.72 19.02
CA LEU A 488 16.37 8.13 19.07
C LEU A 488 17.42 8.46 18.00
N ALA A 489 17.31 9.66 17.43
CA ALA A 489 18.26 10.22 16.47
C ALA A 489 18.64 9.25 15.32
N GLY A 490 17.64 8.72 14.62
CA GLY A 490 17.84 7.76 13.52
C GLY A 490 18.32 6.38 13.97
N GLY A 491 18.02 5.98 15.22
CA GLY A 491 18.49 4.71 15.77
C GLY A 491 19.97 4.69 16.14
N ARG A 492 20.63 5.85 16.23
CA ARG A 492 22.03 5.98 16.72
C ARG A 492 22.11 6.11 18.25
N LYS A 493 20.96 6.29 18.87
CA LYS A 493 20.70 6.25 20.31
C LYS A 493 19.40 5.49 20.55
N PHE A 494 19.27 4.91 21.73
CA PHE A 494 18.02 4.31 22.20
C PHE A 494 17.77 4.72 23.64
N ASN A 495 16.52 5.04 23.99
CA ASN A 495 16.09 5.10 25.38
C ASN A 495 15.66 3.69 25.79
N VAL A 496 16.29 3.15 26.84
CA VAL A 496 15.99 1.82 27.38
C VAL A 496 15.36 1.97 28.75
N SER A 497 14.11 1.51 28.91
CA SER A 497 13.41 1.55 30.20
C SER A 497 12.99 0.14 30.62
N PRO A 498 13.36 -0.38 31.80
CA PRO A 498 12.85 -1.66 32.29
C PRO A 498 11.32 -1.60 32.42
N VAL A 499 10.62 -2.65 32.00
CA VAL A 499 9.17 -2.78 32.23
C VAL A 499 8.94 -3.45 33.58
N VAL A 500 8.06 -2.86 34.39
CA VAL A 500 7.80 -3.24 35.78
C VAL A 500 6.34 -3.70 35.92
N ASP A 501 6.16 -4.83 36.62
CA ASP A 501 4.88 -5.49 36.89
C ASP A 501 4.05 -5.90 35.65
N MET A 502 4.71 -6.22 34.53
CA MET A 502 4.03 -6.66 33.31
C MET A 502 3.36 -8.03 33.45
N PRO A 503 2.02 -8.12 33.34
CA PRO A 503 1.35 -9.40 33.16
C PRO A 503 1.61 -9.89 31.74
N VAL A 504 1.91 -11.18 31.64
CA VAL A 504 2.13 -11.89 30.38
C VAL A 504 1.22 -13.10 30.29
N GLY A 505 0.80 -13.44 29.08
CA GLY A 505 0.27 -14.76 28.74
C GLY A 505 1.20 -15.49 27.78
N GLU A 506 0.84 -16.70 27.38
CA GLU A 506 1.55 -17.46 26.35
C GLU A 506 0.76 -17.49 25.04
N LEU A 507 1.42 -17.19 23.92
CA LEU A 507 0.95 -17.55 22.59
C LEU A 507 1.57 -18.86 22.15
N ARG A 508 0.74 -19.80 21.73
CA ARG A 508 1.16 -21.09 21.16
C ARG A 508 0.64 -21.25 19.75
N LEU A 509 1.54 -21.52 18.80
CA LEU A 509 1.19 -21.76 17.41
C LEU A 509 1.05 -23.26 17.13
N ASP A 510 -0.18 -23.75 16.94
CA ASP A 510 -0.45 -25.10 16.45
C ASP A 510 -0.62 -25.06 14.90
N TYR A 511 0.52 -24.89 14.19
CA TYR A 511 0.60 -24.80 12.71
C TYR A 511 0.74 -26.16 12.00
N LYS A 512 0.25 -26.27 10.76
CA LYS A 512 0.31 -27.48 9.93
C LYS A 512 0.52 -27.19 8.43
N GLY A 513 1.66 -27.55 7.84
CA GLY A 513 1.91 -27.41 6.40
C GLY A 513 3.34 -27.77 6.01
N ALA A 514 3.85 -27.15 4.95
CA ALA A 514 5.29 -27.02 4.69
C ALA A 514 5.99 -26.28 5.83
N ASP A 515 7.32 -26.34 5.93
CA ASP A 515 8.05 -25.76 7.06
C ASP A 515 7.78 -24.25 7.20
N LEU A 516 7.36 -23.84 8.40
CA LEU A 516 7.20 -22.43 8.74
C LEU A 516 8.58 -21.83 9.01
N GLU A 517 9.02 -20.89 8.17
CA GLU A 517 10.31 -20.20 8.34
C GLU A 517 10.21 -19.16 9.47
N TRP A 518 9.08 -18.45 9.54
CA TRP A 518 8.67 -17.59 10.65
C TRP A 518 7.21 -17.14 10.49
N VAL A 519 6.57 -16.74 11.60
CA VAL A 519 5.38 -15.88 11.58
C VAL A 519 5.53 -14.81 12.66
N VAL A 520 4.97 -13.63 12.42
CA VAL A 520 4.91 -12.50 13.34
C VAL A 520 3.45 -12.15 13.62
N VAL A 521 3.14 -12.02 14.91
CA VAL A 521 1.87 -11.45 15.40
C VAL A 521 2.08 -9.99 15.79
N ARG A 522 1.02 -9.19 15.69
CA ARG A 522 0.99 -7.78 16.07
C ARG A 522 -0.12 -7.53 17.09
N GLY A 523 0.14 -6.69 18.08
CA GLY A 523 -0.88 -6.27 19.05
C GLY A 523 -1.88 -5.27 18.45
N ASP A 524 -3.10 -5.25 18.97
CA ASP A 524 -4.17 -4.36 18.52
C ASP A 524 -4.30 -3.11 19.40
N GLY A 525 -4.83 -2.03 18.82
CA GLY A 525 -5.08 -0.76 19.52
C GLY A 525 -3.81 -0.17 20.16
N VAL A 526 -3.79 -0.12 21.51
CA VAL A 526 -2.61 0.33 22.28
C VAL A 526 -1.41 -0.61 22.17
N GLY A 527 -1.61 -1.87 21.74
CA GLY A 527 -0.56 -2.83 21.43
C GLY A 527 0.02 -2.72 20.03
N SER A 528 -0.37 -1.73 19.22
CA SER A 528 -0.02 -1.66 17.78
C SER A 528 1.45 -1.40 17.44
N GLY A 529 2.30 -1.12 18.44
CA GLY A 529 3.77 -1.12 18.36
C GLY A 529 4.43 -2.42 18.89
N LEU A 530 3.64 -3.42 19.29
CA LEU A 530 4.11 -4.71 19.81
C LEU A 530 4.13 -5.77 18.70
N PHE A 531 5.28 -6.39 18.50
CA PHE A 531 5.49 -7.44 17.50
C PHE A 531 6.24 -8.61 18.11
N PHE A 532 5.80 -9.84 17.85
CA PHE A 532 6.44 -11.04 18.37
C PHE A 532 6.53 -12.12 17.29
N SER A 533 7.70 -12.75 17.15
CA SER A 533 7.81 -13.95 16.32
C SER A 533 7.23 -15.16 17.06
N LEU A 534 6.61 -16.09 16.34
CA LEU A 534 6.14 -17.37 16.87
C LEU A 534 6.79 -18.53 16.12
N GLU A 535 7.16 -19.56 16.86
CA GLU A 535 7.66 -20.83 16.34
C GLU A 535 6.60 -21.94 16.51
N ALA A 536 6.42 -22.78 15.48
CA ALA A 536 5.43 -23.86 15.51
C ALA A 536 5.65 -24.84 16.67
N GLY A 537 4.60 -25.10 17.43
CA GLY A 537 4.57 -26.02 18.58
C GLY A 537 5.24 -25.51 19.86
N LYS A 538 5.87 -24.32 19.84
CA LYS A 538 6.41 -23.64 21.03
C LYS A 538 5.39 -22.66 21.60
N SER A 539 5.59 -22.30 22.87
CA SER A 539 4.93 -21.17 23.53
C SER A 539 5.88 -19.98 23.58
N VAL A 540 5.36 -18.78 23.38
CA VAL A 540 6.06 -17.49 23.49
C VAL A 540 5.32 -16.64 24.53
N GLU A 541 6.03 -16.21 25.59
CA GLU A 541 5.48 -15.24 26.55
C GLU A 541 5.36 -13.86 25.87
N VAL A 542 4.16 -13.28 25.89
CA VAL A 542 3.87 -11.93 25.36
C VAL A 542 3.03 -11.13 26.37
N PRO A 543 3.01 -9.79 26.31
CA PRO A 543 2.15 -8.96 27.15
C PRO A 543 0.66 -9.33 27.01
N VAL A 544 -0.14 -9.01 28.03
CA VAL A 544 -1.60 -9.13 27.97
C VAL A 544 -2.20 -8.12 26.99
N GLY A 545 -3.15 -8.57 26.17
CA GLY A 545 -3.88 -7.76 25.20
C GLY A 545 -4.41 -8.56 24.02
N SER A 546 -5.03 -7.87 23.06
CA SER A 546 -5.52 -8.44 21.80
C SER A 546 -4.44 -8.42 20.72
N TYR A 547 -4.36 -9.46 19.90
CA TYR A 547 -3.34 -9.66 18.86
C TYR A 547 -3.92 -10.29 17.59
N HIS A 548 -3.35 -10.00 16.42
CA HIS A 548 -3.65 -10.68 15.16
C HIS A 548 -2.40 -11.26 14.48
N VAL A 549 -2.59 -12.21 13.55
CA VAL A 549 -1.53 -12.68 12.65
C VAL A 549 -1.21 -11.57 11.66
N TYR A 550 0.01 -11.05 11.65
CA TYR A 550 0.37 -9.91 10.81
C TYR A 550 1.02 -10.34 9.50
N THR A 551 2.07 -11.16 9.57
CA THR A 551 2.79 -11.67 8.39
C THR A 551 3.63 -12.90 8.73
N GLY A 552 3.91 -13.76 7.76
CA GLY A 552 4.78 -14.92 7.92
C GLY A 552 5.41 -15.38 6.60
N VAL A 553 6.32 -16.34 6.67
CA VAL A 553 6.83 -17.09 5.50
C VAL A 553 6.82 -18.58 5.78
N VAL A 554 6.27 -19.32 4.82
CA VAL A 554 6.31 -20.78 4.74
C VAL A 554 7.19 -21.18 3.56
N ARG A 555 8.02 -22.22 3.72
CA ARG A 555 8.99 -22.68 2.72
C ARG A 555 9.07 -24.21 2.67
N GLU A 556 9.19 -24.78 1.48
CA GLU A 556 9.71 -26.14 1.29
C GLU A 556 10.72 -26.13 0.14
N LYS A 557 11.99 -26.41 0.44
CA LYS A 557 13.13 -26.33 -0.51
C LYS A 557 13.25 -24.92 -1.11
N ASP A 558 13.03 -24.77 -2.41
CA ASP A 558 13.06 -23.53 -3.17
C ASP A 558 11.66 -22.88 -3.37
N ALA A 559 10.59 -23.54 -2.93
CA ALA A 559 9.25 -22.96 -2.88
C ALA A 559 9.06 -22.14 -1.60
N LYS A 560 8.59 -20.90 -1.70
CA LYS A 560 8.20 -20.05 -0.54
C LYS A 560 6.93 -19.24 -0.85
N ALA A 561 6.19 -18.88 0.20
CA ALA A 561 5.04 -17.97 0.11
C ALA A 561 5.04 -16.98 1.28
N LEU A 562 4.53 -15.77 1.03
CA LEU A 562 4.22 -14.77 2.04
C LEU A 562 2.83 -15.08 2.62
N MET A 563 2.77 -15.36 3.91
CA MET A 563 1.53 -15.36 4.70
C MET A 563 1.22 -13.91 5.11
N VAL A 564 -0.04 -13.49 4.98
CA VAL A 564 -0.57 -12.21 5.50
C VAL A 564 -1.87 -12.47 6.29
N THR A 565 -2.33 -11.47 7.05
CA THR A 565 -3.53 -11.57 7.91
C THR A 565 -4.74 -12.20 7.20
N GLY A 566 -5.07 -11.76 5.97
CA GLY A 566 -6.30 -12.21 5.31
C GLY A 566 -7.53 -11.89 6.15
N ASP A 567 -8.43 -12.86 6.29
CA ASP A 567 -9.59 -12.82 7.18
C ASP A 567 -9.29 -13.38 8.60
N SER A 568 -8.01 -13.52 9.00
CA SER A 568 -7.64 -14.01 10.33
C SER A 568 -8.20 -13.13 11.46
N PRO A 569 -8.94 -13.69 12.43
CA PRO A 569 -9.45 -12.92 13.55
C PRO A 569 -8.36 -12.57 14.57
N SER A 570 -8.53 -11.44 15.27
CA SER A 570 -7.77 -11.16 16.50
C SER A 570 -8.11 -12.18 17.60
N PHE A 571 -7.16 -12.39 18.51
CA PHE A 571 -7.24 -13.29 19.64
C PHE A 571 -6.67 -12.62 20.90
N GLU A 572 -7.34 -12.84 22.04
CA GLU A 572 -6.94 -12.27 23.34
C GLU A 572 -5.86 -13.09 24.04
N VAL A 573 -4.96 -12.41 24.76
CA VAL A 573 -3.94 -13.01 25.62
C VAL A 573 -4.20 -12.62 27.07
N THR A 574 -4.71 -13.56 27.87
CA THR A 574 -4.96 -13.38 29.32
C THR A 574 -3.72 -13.64 30.16
N ALA A 575 -3.59 -12.95 31.30
CA ALA A 575 -2.49 -13.13 32.25
C ALA A 575 -2.36 -14.59 32.74
N GLY A 576 -1.23 -15.23 32.46
CA GLY A 576 -0.93 -16.60 32.87
C GLY A 576 -1.69 -17.70 32.13
N GLU A 577 -2.47 -17.38 31.10
CA GLU A 577 -3.15 -18.36 30.24
C GLU A 577 -2.36 -18.61 28.95
N GLN A 578 -2.68 -19.70 28.24
CA GLN A 578 -2.07 -20.05 26.95
C GLN A 578 -3.12 -19.98 25.84
N THR A 579 -3.07 -18.92 25.04
CA THR A 579 -3.91 -18.75 23.84
C THR A 579 -3.28 -19.54 22.68
N ARG A 580 -4.12 -20.27 21.95
CA ARG A 580 -3.70 -21.11 20.81
C ARG A 580 -4.15 -20.52 19.49
N ILE A 581 -3.20 -20.36 18.58
CA ILE A 581 -3.42 -19.92 17.21
C ILE A 581 -3.30 -21.14 16.30
N GLN A 582 -4.28 -21.37 15.43
CA GLN A 582 -4.26 -22.46 14.43
C GLN A 582 -4.07 -21.85 13.05
N LEU A 583 -3.04 -22.30 12.33
CA LEU A 583 -2.69 -21.83 10.98
C LEU A 583 -2.26 -23.03 10.11
N GLY A 584 -2.31 -22.84 8.79
CA GLY A 584 -1.97 -23.84 7.80
C GLY A 584 -3.17 -24.68 7.37
N GLY A 585 -2.92 -25.94 7.01
CA GLY A 585 -3.88 -26.80 6.33
C GLY A 585 -4.98 -27.36 7.25
N PRO A 586 -6.21 -27.62 6.76
CA PRO A 586 -6.61 -27.69 5.34
C PRO A 586 -6.52 -26.35 4.62
N PHE A 587 -6.00 -26.39 3.39
CA PHE A 587 -5.85 -25.21 2.56
C PHE A 587 -7.00 -25.14 1.56
N GLY A 588 -7.57 -23.96 1.38
CA GLY A 588 -8.59 -23.66 0.38
C GLY A 588 -8.13 -22.60 -0.62
N TYR A 589 -9.07 -22.18 -1.47
CA TYR A 589 -8.91 -20.96 -2.26
C TYR A 589 -10.01 -19.96 -1.90
N ASP A 590 -9.60 -18.72 -1.69
CA ASP A 590 -10.43 -17.55 -2.01
C ASP A 590 -10.28 -17.25 -3.51
N PHE A 591 -11.39 -16.88 -4.15
CA PHE A 591 -11.46 -16.50 -5.56
C PHE A 591 -12.80 -15.81 -5.87
N SER A 592 -12.84 -15.10 -7.01
CA SER A 592 -14.08 -14.55 -7.58
C SER A 592 -14.37 -15.13 -8.95
N SER A 593 -15.59 -15.60 -9.15
CA SER A 593 -16.15 -15.92 -10.46
C SER A 593 -17.24 -14.95 -10.91
N ALA A 594 -17.69 -15.14 -12.15
CA ALA A 594 -18.84 -14.48 -12.76
C ALA A 594 -19.42 -15.35 -13.88
N PHE A 595 -20.74 -15.40 -13.99
CA PHE A 595 -21.42 -15.98 -15.14
C PHE A 595 -21.33 -15.04 -16.36
N VAL A 596 -21.02 -15.62 -17.51
CA VAL A 596 -20.94 -14.93 -18.81
C VAL A 596 -21.70 -15.75 -19.86
N PRO A 597 -22.15 -15.16 -20.99
CA PRO A 597 -23.03 -15.86 -21.95
C PRO A 597 -22.52 -17.22 -22.45
N ASP A 598 -21.21 -17.41 -22.51
CA ASP A 598 -20.56 -18.63 -23.00
C ASP A 598 -20.02 -19.56 -21.89
N GLY A 599 -20.22 -19.22 -20.60
CA GLY A 599 -19.69 -20.04 -19.50
C GLY A 599 -19.51 -19.37 -18.14
N VAL A 600 -18.56 -19.90 -17.35
CA VAL A 600 -18.10 -19.30 -16.09
C VAL A 600 -16.74 -18.64 -16.33
N ARG A 601 -16.59 -17.38 -15.91
CA ARG A 601 -15.30 -16.68 -15.87
C ARG A 601 -14.73 -16.76 -14.45
N ILE A 602 -13.50 -17.24 -14.31
CA ILE A 602 -12.71 -17.10 -13.07
C ILE A 602 -11.77 -15.91 -13.25
N ARG A 603 -11.73 -14.99 -12.27
CA ARG A 603 -10.74 -13.90 -12.25
C ARG A 603 -9.41 -14.42 -11.72
N GLY A 604 -8.41 -14.57 -12.59
CA GLY A 604 -7.12 -15.17 -12.23
C GLY A 604 -6.39 -14.37 -11.15
N GLU A 605 -6.50 -13.04 -11.21
CA GLU A 605 -5.98 -12.07 -10.24
C GLU A 605 -6.53 -12.25 -8.80
N SER A 606 -7.66 -12.95 -8.63
CA SER A 606 -8.33 -13.16 -7.33
C SER A 606 -8.03 -14.51 -6.67
N VAL A 607 -7.32 -15.42 -7.35
CA VAL A 607 -7.10 -16.78 -6.84
C VAL A 607 -5.98 -16.78 -5.80
N HIS A 608 -6.34 -16.99 -4.53
CA HIS A 608 -5.42 -16.93 -3.39
C HIS A 608 -5.57 -18.19 -2.52
N VAL A 609 -4.46 -18.74 -2.03
CA VAL A 609 -4.52 -19.88 -1.11
C VAL A 609 -4.81 -19.37 0.29
N VAL A 610 -5.75 -20.00 0.99
CA VAL A 610 -6.18 -19.60 2.34
C VAL A 610 -5.99 -20.76 3.31
N GLY A 611 -5.50 -20.46 4.51
CA GLY A 611 -5.33 -21.42 5.61
C GLY A 611 -6.52 -21.46 6.58
N VAL A 612 -6.50 -22.44 7.48
CA VAL A 612 -7.59 -22.74 8.43
C VAL A 612 -7.81 -21.64 9.48
N GLY A 613 -6.87 -20.71 9.66
CA GLY A 613 -7.04 -19.56 10.55
C GLY A 613 -7.69 -18.35 9.86
N GLY A 614 -7.86 -18.38 8.54
CA GLY A 614 -8.24 -17.22 7.72
C GLY A 614 -7.04 -16.50 7.10
N GLU A 615 -5.82 -17.01 7.26
CA GLU A 615 -4.61 -16.37 6.76
C GLU A 615 -4.41 -16.63 5.25
N HIS A 616 -4.02 -15.59 4.51
CA HIS A 616 -3.88 -15.64 3.06
C HIS A 616 -2.41 -15.81 2.65
N TYR A 617 -2.17 -16.63 1.62
CA TYR A 617 -0.84 -16.88 1.08
C TYR A 617 -0.69 -16.26 -0.32
N HIS A 618 0.22 -15.30 -0.43
CA HIS A 618 0.59 -14.61 -1.67
C HIS A 618 2.09 -14.77 -1.96
N LEU A 619 2.57 -14.11 -3.03
CA LEU A 619 3.96 -14.17 -3.48
C LEU A 619 4.50 -15.60 -3.61
N LEU A 620 3.75 -16.46 -4.31
CA LEU A 620 3.99 -17.90 -4.44
C LEU A 620 5.24 -18.23 -5.29
N TRP A 621 6.43 -18.04 -4.72
CA TRP A 621 7.71 -18.29 -5.34
C TRP A 621 7.91 -19.79 -5.59
N ASN A 622 8.17 -20.17 -6.85
CA ASN A 622 8.30 -21.56 -7.33
C ASN A 622 7.12 -22.51 -6.98
N CYS A 623 6.00 -22.01 -6.44
CA CYS A 623 4.82 -22.80 -6.03
C CYS A 623 3.48 -22.20 -6.48
N ARG A 624 3.51 -21.32 -7.50
CA ARG A 624 2.32 -20.74 -8.14
C ARG A 624 1.28 -21.81 -8.47
N THR A 625 0.03 -21.51 -8.11
CA THR A 625 -1.11 -22.39 -8.28
C THR A 625 -1.66 -22.35 -9.71
N ALA A 626 -2.22 -23.45 -10.16
CA ALA A 626 -2.93 -23.59 -11.44
C ALA A 626 -4.10 -24.57 -11.24
N PRO A 627 -5.13 -24.21 -10.46
CA PRO A 627 -6.16 -25.15 -10.04
C PRO A 627 -7.02 -25.65 -11.19
N GLU A 628 -7.46 -26.89 -11.07
CA GLU A 628 -8.57 -27.45 -11.82
C GLU A 628 -9.86 -26.73 -11.43
N VAL A 629 -10.69 -26.40 -12.41
CA VAL A 629 -12.00 -25.80 -12.17
C VAL A 629 -13.08 -26.86 -12.36
N HIS A 630 -13.86 -27.06 -11.31
CA HIS A 630 -14.95 -28.04 -11.24
C HIS A 630 -16.28 -27.29 -11.10
N LEU A 631 -17.29 -27.70 -11.87
CA LEU A 631 -18.66 -27.19 -11.75
C LEU A 631 -19.60 -28.33 -11.32
N ARG A 632 -20.67 -27.97 -10.60
CA ARG A 632 -21.83 -28.84 -10.40
C ARG A 632 -23.12 -28.03 -10.51
N LYS A 633 -24.25 -28.67 -10.83
CA LYS A 633 -25.57 -28.05 -10.58
C LYS A 633 -25.77 -27.88 -9.08
N THR A 634 -26.45 -26.81 -8.68
CA THR A 634 -26.69 -26.51 -7.26
C THR A 634 -27.32 -27.69 -6.52
N GLY A 635 -26.75 -28.06 -5.36
CA GLY A 635 -27.17 -29.21 -4.55
C GLY A 635 -26.84 -30.61 -5.12
N SER A 636 -26.18 -30.72 -6.27
CA SER A 636 -25.70 -32.00 -6.83
C SER A 636 -24.58 -32.61 -5.98
N SER A 637 -24.49 -33.94 -5.89
CA SER A 637 -23.31 -34.61 -5.31
C SER A 637 -22.17 -34.82 -6.32
N SER A 638 -22.43 -34.65 -7.63
CA SER A 638 -21.48 -34.93 -8.70
C SER A 638 -20.86 -33.65 -9.26
N TRP A 639 -19.53 -33.57 -9.19
CA TRP A 639 -18.69 -32.53 -9.81
C TRP A 639 -18.23 -32.94 -11.20
N THR A 640 -18.04 -31.96 -12.08
CA THR A 640 -17.46 -32.12 -13.43
C THR A 640 -16.31 -31.14 -13.58
N GLN A 641 -15.11 -31.65 -13.85
CA GLN A 641 -13.97 -30.81 -14.23
C GLN A 641 -14.26 -30.20 -15.62
N VAL A 642 -14.28 -28.86 -15.70
CA VAL A 642 -14.49 -28.12 -16.97
C VAL A 642 -13.20 -27.54 -17.52
N GLY A 643 -12.13 -27.52 -16.73
CA GLY A 643 -10.80 -27.13 -17.19
C GLY A 643 -9.80 -26.97 -16.04
N GLN A 644 -8.80 -26.14 -16.29
CA GLN A 644 -7.74 -25.76 -15.37
C GLN A 644 -7.31 -24.33 -15.70
N LEU A 645 -6.95 -23.52 -14.70
CA LEU A 645 -6.39 -22.19 -14.93
C LEU A 645 -4.95 -22.29 -15.48
N GLU A 646 -4.51 -21.24 -16.18
CA GLU A 646 -3.20 -21.20 -16.85
C GLU A 646 -2.26 -20.20 -16.17
N LEU A 647 -0.95 -20.44 -16.29
CA LEU A 647 0.11 -19.57 -15.74
C LEU A 647 1.00 -19.07 -16.87
N ILE A 648 1.53 -17.86 -16.72
CA ILE A 648 2.59 -17.37 -17.61
C ILE A 648 3.90 -18.11 -17.26
N ASP A 649 4.43 -18.89 -18.20
CA ASP A 649 5.57 -19.80 -18.00
C ASP A 649 6.93 -19.24 -18.45
N SER A 650 6.93 -18.07 -19.09
CA SER A 650 8.08 -17.58 -19.86
C SER A 650 8.13 -16.05 -19.95
N VAL A 651 9.35 -15.50 -20.07
CA VAL A 651 9.60 -14.06 -20.25
C VAL A 651 8.90 -13.51 -21.50
N SER A 652 8.84 -14.30 -22.57
CA SER A 652 8.10 -13.94 -23.79
C SER A 652 6.60 -13.87 -23.54
N GLY A 653 6.03 -14.78 -22.74
CA GLY A 653 4.64 -14.69 -22.29
C GLY A 653 4.38 -13.40 -21.52
N ILE A 654 5.24 -13.05 -20.55
CA ILE A 654 5.13 -11.80 -19.76
C ILE A 654 5.22 -10.56 -20.65
N SER A 655 6.12 -10.58 -21.65
CA SER A 655 6.38 -9.42 -22.53
C SER A 655 5.29 -9.21 -23.59
N ASN A 656 4.52 -10.26 -23.89
CA ASN A 656 3.42 -10.25 -24.87
C ASN A 656 2.03 -10.22 -24.20
N PHE A 657 1.95 -10.09 -22.87
CA PHE A 657 0.69 -10.07 -22.13
C PHE A 657 0.15 -8.63 -22.02
N ASP A 658 -0.98 -8.36 -22.66
CA ASP A 658 -1.69 -7.08 -22.61
C ASP A 658 -2.29 -6.83 -21.20
N GLY A 659 -1.47 -6.36 -20.27
CA GLY A 659 -1.85 -6.11 -18.88
C GLY A 659 -0.66 -5.73 -17.99
N ASP A 660 -0.73 -6.10 -16.71
CA ASP A 660 0.24 -5.70 -15.67
C ASP A 660 1.64 -6.35 -15.75
N GLY A 661 1.97 -6.96 -16.89
CA GLY A 661 3.27 -7.54 -17.21
C GLY A 661 3.80 -8.48 -16.11
N TRP A 662 4.88 -8.08 -15.43
CA TRP A 662 5.52 -8.89 -14.38
C TRP A 662 4.65 -9.13 -13.14
N ALA A 663 3.57 -8.38 -12.93
CA ALA A 663 2.61 -8.69 -11.86
C ALA A 663 1.70 -9.88 -12.24
N ALA A 664 1.25 -9.97 -13.50
CA ALA A 664 0.44 -11.07 -14.02
C ALA A 664 1.18 -12.43 -14.04
N ALA A 665 2.50 -12.44 -13.78
CA ALA A 665 3.27 -13.66 -13.63
C ALA A 665 3.04 -14.38 -12.28
N TRP A 666 2.53 -13.70 -11.25
CA TRP A 666 2.40 -14.27 -9.90
C TRP A 666 1.11 -15.08 -9.68
N THR A 667 0.03 -14.73 -10.39
CA THR A 667 -1.29 -15.35 -10.29
C THR A 667 -1.61 -16.20 -11.52
N PRO A 668 -2.65 -17.04 -11.48
CA PRO A 668 -3.26 -17.58 -12.69
C PRO A 668 -3.77 -16.48 -13.63
N LEU A 669 -3.99 -16.84 -14.88
CA LEU A 669 -4.67 -16.02 -15.88
C LEU A 669 -6.19 -16.12 -15.75
N ASP A 670 -6.87 -15.02 -16.11
CA ASP A 670 -8.31 -14.98 -16.34
C ASP A 670 -8.74 -16.05 -17.35
N LYS A 671 -9.77 -16.83 -17.02
CA LYS A 671 -10.24 -17.91 -17.91
C LYS A 671 -11.76 -18.01 -17.94
N ILE A 672 -12.31 -18.10 -19.15
CA ILE A 672 -13.71 -18.44 -19.41
C ILE A 672 -13.78 -19.94 -19.71
N LEU A 673 -14.73 -20.63 -19.08
CA LEU A 673 -14.85 -22.09 -19.08
C LEU A 673 -16.29 -22.49 -19.41
N GLU A 674 -16.44 -23.39 -20.38
CA GLU A 674 -17.74 -23.76 -20.98
C GLU A 674 -18.70 -24.37 -19.93
N ASN A 675 -19.85 -23.71 -19.71
CA ASN A 675 -20.88 -24.20 -18.80
C ASN A 675 -21.96 -24.97 -19.56
N LYS A 676 -21.97 -26.30 -19.42
CA LYS A 676 -23.00 -27.20 -19.99
C LYS A 676 -24.12 -27.58 -19.00
N LEU A 677 -24.12 -26.99 -17.81
CA LEU A 677 -25.01 -27.39 -16.70
C LEU A 677 -26.18 -26.42 -16.49
N GLY A 678 -26.09 -25.19 -16.99
CA GLY A 678 -27.14 -24.15 -16.91
C GLY A 678 -26.81 -23.06 -15.88
N ASP A 679 -27.78 -22.20 -15.61
CA ASP A 679 -27.58 -20.95 -14.86
C ASP A 679 -27.48 -21.14 -13.33
N ASP A 680 -27.88 -22.31 -12.83
CA ASP A 680 -27.89 -22.68 -11.41
C ASP A 680 -26.80 -23.73 -11.13
N VAL A 681 -25.57 -23.23 -10.96
CA VAL A 681 -24.36 -24.03 -10.74
C VAL A 681 -23.47 -23.43 -9.66
N GLU A 682 -22.76 -24.30 -8.95
CA GLU A 682 -21.75 -23.95 -7.96
C GLU A 682 -20.34 -24.19 -8.54
N VAL A 683 -19.39 -23.34 -8.16
CA VAL A 683 -18.00 -23.38 -8.62
C VAL A 683 -17.09 -23.93 -7.52
N ARG A 684 -16.06 -24.70 -7.89
CA ARG A 684 -14.97 -25.08 -6.99
C ARG A 684 -13.62 -25.14 -7.70
N LEU A 685 -12.58 -24.62 -7.04
CA LEU A 685 -11.19 -24.79 -7.41
C LEU A 685 -10.57 -26.00 -6.70
N HIS A 686 -9.75 -26.79 -7.40
CA HIS A 686 -9.08 -27.97 -6.84
C HIS A 686 -7.62 -28.06 -7.33
N GLU A 687 -6.66 -28.18 -6.42
CA GLU A 687 -5.28 -28.49 -6.77
C GLU A 687 -4.78 -29.68 -5.95
N ARG A 688 -4.63 -30.83 -6.62
CA ARG A 688 -4.33 -32.11 -5.97
C ARG A 688 -2.93 -32.16 -5.33
N LYS A 689 -1.97 -31.40 -5.88
CA LYS A 689 -0.56 -31.41 -5.44
C LYS A 689 0.19 -30.12 -5.80
N ASN A 690 -0.06 -29.06 -5.05
CA ASN A 690 0.82 -27.90 -4.96
C ASN A 690 2.18 -28.29 -4.32
N PRO A 691 3.31 -27.65 -4.70
CA PRO A 691 4.63 -27.93 -4.08
C PRO A 691 4.76 -27.56 -2.60
N LEU A 692 3.96 -26.62 -2.10
CA LEU A 692 4.07 -26.04 -0.75
C LEU A 692 2.84 -26.36 0.13
N PHE A 693 1.64 -26.31 -0.44
CA PHE A 693 0.39 -26.55 0.28
C PHE A 693 -0.13 -27.99 0.17
N GLY A 694 0.47 -28.81 -0.71
CA GLY A 694 0.00 -30.17 -0.94
C GLY A 694 -1.36 -30.20 -1.63
N ARG A 695 -2.43 -30.56 -0.93
CA ARG A 695 -3.79 -30.61 -1.50
C ARG A 695 -4.58 -29.37 -1.08
N ILE A 696 -5.14 -28.68 -2.07
CA ILE A 696 -5.98 -27.49 -1.91
C ILE A 696 -7.37 -27.77 -2.51
N ASP A 697 -8.44 -27.48 -1.79
CA ASP A 697 -9.83 -27.50 -2.27
C ASP A 697 -10.53 -26.24 -1.79
N SER A 698 -11.11 -25.45 -2.69
CA SER A 698 -11.96 -24.33 -2.26
C SER A 698 -13.25 -24.83 -1.59
N ASP A 699 -13.83 -23.96 -0.78
CA ASP A 699 -15.26 -24.01 -0.48
C ASP A 699 -16.09 -23.65 -1.73
N LEU A 700 -17.40 -23.51 -1.56
CA LEU A 700 -18.38 -23.34 -2.63
C LEU A 700 -18.62 -21.84 -2.91
N GLU A 701 -18.51 -21.43 -4.18
CA GLU A 701 -19.00 -20.13 -4.70
C GLU A 701 -20.27 -20.33 -5.54
#